data_AF-A0A8C6WVY2-F1
#
_entry.id   AF-A0A8C6WVY2-F1
#
_cell.length_a   1.000
_cell.length_b   1.000
_cell.length_c   1.000
_cell.angle_alpha   90.00
_cell.angle_beta   90.00
_cell.angle_gamma   90.00
#
_symmetry.space_group_name_H-M   'P 1'
#
loop_
_entity.id
_entity.type
_entity.pdbx_description
1 polymer ?
#
loop_
_entity_poly.entity_id
_entity_poly.type
_entity_poly.pdbx_seq_one_letter_code
_entity_poly.pdbx_strand_id
1 'polypeptide(L)'
;NDDIKNVSMLCVYSLITLLFPNICFLRQHLNFALSWYLNVSLTSTYFIHFLEHCGYYETWAPETTAVACSGPGDHAAPFNWTTKQWSEWRTRNTWLYSKNQKLGCTVCMEAKNLLLAERATGVHLSEEWMNGEVSSESQNNLRKKIYKHRDSLAHKRAVEISEMKEKDVLPNKVLEVNAHLMQETATSFRSAYMVAKEKMAYRKLPAVIEMRAKFVSKVKELGSRISITLDESTVHGLSYMIIYVRCDMTGTGEVDNVFLDIVELSEGTDAESIYKSLRESLRQAGLDDEFLGKNLICIATDGAAVLTGRVGGLVTKLKQDFPKVQSIHCLAHRLELAVKDSLKEVAGCNQFEFFISKLYALYNQLSKNARLLQEAATGLNMQIIKIGQIFTIRWVASSFRTVKAVWNDYPALANSGGLHKLLSSTGFVADLACMKDVLRELQNLSLKLQRKQTSLVDASCHIQQTIDVLTAMKASGGKSTRKAEQRISTGLFKDVELSESRPKINRLQFNQSIINSLKKRLPEPDLVQMLKPLDKRFWPQQHSARILYGETEVRALAKTLGEPAREAVEEFRDFKLQNRAPGKMLVKLQTASLTYLPTSAECERGFSAVNSTDSKYRNKLREQSLSSLLFVDLNGPPLEQFDPLPFVSSWIKAGHRPSTSWVTGRKAKTEEPRPLWSLLI
;
A
#
# COMPACT_ATOMS: atom_id res chain seq x y z
N ASN A 1 4.43 -4.61 53.47
CA ASN A 1 3.51 -5.68 53.02
C ASN A 1 3.34 -5.55 51.53
N ASP A 2 4.39 -5.78 50.75
CA ASP A 2 5.08 -7.09 50.63
C ASP A 2 4.04 -8.17 50.35
N ASP A 3 3.66 -8.31 49.08
CA ASP A 3 3.38 -9.61 48.46
C ASP A 3 3.13 -9.55 46.93
N ILE A 4 3.80 -8.63 46.22
CA ILE A 4 3.96 -8.77 44.76
C ILE A 4 5.45 -8.62 44.39
N LYS A 5 6.31 -9.34 45.12
CA LYS A 5 7.73 -9.51 44.78
C LYS A 5 8.09 -10.90 44.24
N ASN A 6 7.17 -11.88 44.26
CA ASN A 6 7.56 -13.28 43.99
C ASN A 6 7.12 -13.91 42.67
N VAL A 7 6.50 -13.19 41.73
CA VAL A 7 6.24 -13.74 40.38
C VAL A 7 7.40 -13.44 39.40
N SER A 8 8.40 -12.66 39.81
CA SER A 8 9.51 -12.26 38.92
C SER A 8 10.70 -13.24 38.88
N MET A 9 10.74 -14.28 39.72
CA MET A 9 11.85 -15.26 39.71
C MET A 9 11.65 -16.45 38.77
N LEU A 10 10.42 -16.77 38.36
CA LEU A 10 10.14 -17.85 37.39
C LEU A 10 10.49 -17.46 35.94
N CYS A 11 10.45 -16.17 35.59
CA CYS A 11 10.85 -15.70 34.25
C CYS A 11 12.38 -15.62 34.07
N VAL A 12 13.15 -15.48 35.15
CA VAL A 12 14.62 -15.51 35.09
C VAL A 12 15.13 -16.94 34.96
N TYR A 13 14.43 -17.90 35.59
CA TYR A 13 14.73 -19.32 35.47
C TYR A 13 14.61 -19.84 34.04
N SER A 14 13.56 -19.47 33.30
CA SER A 14 13.39 -19.87 31.89
C SER A 14 14.42 -19.23 30.95
N LEU A 15 15.00 -18.07 31.31
CA LEU A 15 15.99 -17.38 30.48
C LEU A 15 17.39 -17.98 30.62
N ILE A 16 17.74 -18.53 31.78
CA ILE A 16 19.08 -19.09 32.04
C ILE A 16 19.22 -20.50 31.45
N THR A 17 18.15 -21.31 31.44
CA THR A 17 18.15 -22.62 30.76
C THR A 17 18.13 -22.53 29.23
N LEU A 18 17.69 -21.40 28.66
CA LEU A 18 17.74 -21.15 27.22
C LEU A 18 19.08 -20.59 26.72
N LEU A 19 19.94 -20.10 27.61
CA LEU A 19 21.20 -19.44 27.24
C LEU A 19 22.47 -20.28 27.49
N PHE A 20 22.44 -21.35 28.30
CA PHE A 20 23.62 -22.18 28.56
C PHE A 20 23.29 -23.69 28.74
N PRO A 21 23.34 -24.52 27.68
CA PRO A 21 22.94 -25.94 27.75
C PRO A 21 23.94 -26.89 28.42
N ASN A 22 25.19 -26.49 28.70
CA ASN A 22 26.27 -27.41 29.10
C ASN A 22 27.07 -26.96 30.33
N ILE A 23 26.43 -26.81 31.50
CA ILE A 23 27.15 -26.68 32.78
C ILE A 23 26.46 -27.54 33.85
N CYS A 24 27.02 -28.72 34.13
CA CYS A 24 26.46 -29.73 35.05
C CYS A 24 26.64 -29.47 36.56
N PHE A 25 27.11 -28.30 37.02
CA PHE A 25 27.68 -28.18 38.36
C PHE A 25 26.83 -27.50 39.47
N LEU A 26 25.58 -27.09 39.24
CA LEU A 26 24.82 -26.33 40.27
C LEU A 26 23.43 -26.88 40.59
N ARG A 27 23.32 -28.20 40.80
CA ARG A 27 22.06 -28.85 41.25
C ARG A 27 21.99 -29.10 42.77
N GLN A 28 23.08 -28.90 43.52
CA GLN A 28 23.13 -29.25 44.95
C GLN A 28 22.79 -28.12 45.94
N HIS A 29 22.68 -26.86 45.51
CA HIS A 29 22.48 -25.73 46.43
C HIS A 29 21.05 -25.15 46.51
N LEU A 30 20.07 -25.71 45.79
CA LEU A 30 18.71 -25.14 45.70
C LEU A 30 17.68 -25.70 46.69
N ASN A 31 18.00 -26.75 47.46
CA ASN A 31 17.05 -27.33 48.42
C ASN A 31 16.90 -26.55 49.73
N PHE A 32 17.72 -25.51 49.99
CA PHE A 32 17.70 -24.79 51.27
C PHE A 32 16.76 -23.56 51.29
N ALA A 33 16.43 -22.98 50.13
CA ALA A 33 15.65 -21.73 50.08
C ALA A 33 14.13 -21.93 50.15
N LEU A 34 13.63 -23.14 49.88
CA LEU A 34 12.19 -23.44 49.82
C LEU A 34 11.54 -23.65 51.21
N SER A 35 12.33 -23.85 52.28
CA SER A 35 11.78 -24.10 53.62
C SER A 35 11.37 -22.84 54.39
N TRP A 36 11.72 -21.64 53.94
CA TRP A 36 11.55 -20.42 54.75
C TRP A 36 10.32 -19.59 54.37
N TYR A 37 9.75 -19.77 53.17
CA TYR A 37 8.72 -18.88 52.63
C TYR A 37 7.27 -19.26 53.00
N LEU A 38 7.05 -20.39 53.68
CA LEU A 38 5.71 -20.96 53.90
C LEU A 38 5.00 -20.56 55.20
N ASN A 39 5.48 -19.56 55.96
CA ASN A 39 5.00 -19.36 57.34
C ASN A 39 4.42 -17.98 57.73
N VAL A 40 4.12 -17.05 56.81
CA VAL A 40 3.55 -15.74 57.23
C VAL A 40 2.55 -15.18 56.22
N SER A 41 1.25 -15.43 56.41
CA SER A 41 0.14 -14.64 55.85
C SER A 41 -1.17 -14.95 56.59
N LEU A 42 -1.50 -14.16 57.63
CA LEU A 42 -2.85 -14.03 58.20
C LEU A 42 -2.93 -12.66 58.91
N THR A 43 -3.68 -11.69 58.36
CA THR A 43 -4.70 -10.85 59.03
C THR A 43 -5.01 -9.50 58.33
N SER A 44 -6.32 -9.27 58.16
CA SER A 44 -7.09 -8.03 58.39
C SER A 44 -7.63 -7.19 57.22
N THR A 45 -8.92 -6.89 57.35
CA THR A 45 -9.92 -6.25 56.47
C THR A 45 -10.59 -5.16 57.31
N TYR A 46 -10.89 -3.95 56.80
CA TYR A 46 -12.06 -3.12 57.22
C TYR A 46 -12.16 -1.77 56.45
N PHE A 47 -13.42 -1.35 56.25
CA PHE A 47 -13.95 0.02 56.06
C PHE A 47 -14.36 0.55 54.67
N ILE A 48 -15.65 0.36 54.35
CA ILE A 48 -16.52 1.15 53.45
C ILE A 48 -17.64 1.72 54.33
N HIS A 49 -17.86 3.04 54.33
CA HIS A 49 -19.18 3.72 54.46
C HIS A 49 -18.99 5.24 54.62
N PHE A 50 -19.31 6.03 53.59
CA PHE A 50 -20.11 7.27 53.75
C PHE A 50 -20.51 7.78 52.35
N LEU A 51 -21.80 7.68 52.05
CA LEU A 51 -22.51 8.34 50.94
C LEU A 51 -22.38 9.87 51.12
N GLU A 52 -22.64 10.79 50.18
CA GLU A 52 -23.90 10.99 49.47
C GLU A 52 -23.77 12.33 48.70
N HIS A 53 -24.07 12.36 47.40
CA HIS A 53 -24.38 13.60 46.67
C HIS A 53 -25.53 13.29 45.69
N CYS A 54 -26.75 13.64 46.07
CA CYS A 54 -27.85 13.94 45.14
C CYS A 54 -27.71 15.43 44.76
N GLY A 55 -28.03 15.96 43.58
CA GLY A 55 -28.73 15.47 42.38
C GLY A 55 -29.18 16.70 41.56
N TYR A 56 -29.67 16.45 40.33
CA TYR A 56 -30.42 17.34 39.40
C TYR A 56 -29.61 18.24 38.42
N TYR A 57 -29.55 17.95 37.09
CA TYR A 57 -30.53 18.02 35.96
C TYR A 57 -30.68 19.48 35.42
N GLU A 58 -30.77 19.87 34.12
CA GLU A 58 -30.96 19.21 32.81
C GLU A 58 -30.89 20.25 31.64
N THR A 59 -30.48 19.83 30.41
CA THR A 59 -30.93 20.29 29.04
C THR A 59 -30.74 21.77 28.59
N TRP A 60 -30.53 22.20 27.33
CA TRP A 60 -30.67 21.68 25.95
C TRP A 60 -29.82 22.57 24.98
N ALA A 61 -29.48 22.04 23.79
CA ALA A 61 -28.66 22.66 22.73
C ALA A 61 -29.52 23.36 21.63
N PRO A 62 -29.03 23.70 20.41
CA PRO A 62 -27.77 24.31 19.92
C PRO A 62 -28.04 25.56 19.01
N GLU A 63 -27.02 26.33 18.60
CA GLU A 63 -26.91 26.83 17.20
C GLU A 63 -25.57 27.53 16.87
N THR A 64 -25.26 27.46 15.57
CA THR A 64 -24.03 27.70 14.79
C THR A 64 -23.42 29.11 14.80
N THR A 65 -22.08 29.24 14.69
CA THR A 65 -21.33 29.81 13.53
C THR A 65 -19.84 30.11 13.80
N ALA A 66 -19.00 29.76 12.80
CA ALA A 66 -17.67 30.30 12.42
C ALA A 66 -16.53 30.39 13.46
N VAL A 67 -15.57 29.45 13.36
CA VAL A 67 -14.29 29.45 14.09
C VAL A 67 -13.23 30.27 13.34
N ALA A 68 -12.88 31.42 13.91
CA ALA A 68 -11.62 32.12 13.63
C ALA A 68 -10.58 31.70 14.69
N CYS A 69 -9.34 31.46 14.27
CA CYS A 69 -8.23 31.07 15.14
C CYS A 69 -7.96 32.13 16.21
N SER A 70 -8.18 31.81 17.49
CA SER A 70 -7.81 32.63 18.64
C SER A 70 -6.90 31.83 19.58
N GLY A 71 -5.74 32.41 19.89
CA GLY A 71 -4.77 31.85 20.85
C GLY A 71 -5.30 31.83 22.29
N PRO A 72 -4.49 31.31 23.24
CA PRO A 72 -4.92 31.06 24.61
C PRO A 72 -5.44 32.35 25.26
N GLY A 73 -6.63 32.26 25.84
CA GLY A 73 -7.33 33.39 26.43
C GLY A 73 -6.52 34.07 27.52
N ASP A 74 -6.30 35.37 27.37
CA ASP A 74 -6.18 36.34 28.46
C ASP A 74 -6.14 37.77 27.89
N HIS A 75 -7.31 38.42 27.88
CA HIS A 75 -7.45 39.85 27.54
C HIS A 75 -7.50 40.74 28.78
N ALA A 76 -7.36 40.18 29.98
CA ALA A 76 -7.35 40.94 31.22
C ALA A 76 -6.07 41.77 31.34
N ALA A 77 -6.23 43.06 31.64
CA ALA A 77 -5.11 43.94 31.92
C ALA A 77 -4.29 43.38 33.11
N PRO A 78 -2.96 43.57 33.10
CA PRO A 78 -2.11 43.24 34.25
C PRO A 78 -2.58 43.93 35.52
N PHE A 79 -2.22 43.39 36.68
CA PHE A 79 -2.58 43.97 37.98
C PHE A 79 -2.21 45.46 38.03
N ASN A 80 -3.15 46.29 38.49
CA ASN A 80 -3.06 47.76 38.54
C ASN A 80 -2.98 48.48 37.19
N TRP A 81 -3.35 47.90 36.05
CA TRP A 81 -3.44 48.60 34.75
C TRP A 81 -4.89 48.72 34.27
N THR A 82 -5.23 49.86 33.64
CA THR A 82 -6.55 49.98 32.99
C THR A 82 -6.56 49.28 31.63
N THR A 83 -7.72 48.83 31.19
CA THR A 83 -7.90 48.19 29.87
C THR A 83 -7.39 49.07 28.72
N LYS A 84 -7.56 50.39 28.84
CA LYS A 84 -7.05 51.38 27.86
C LYS A 84 -5.52 51.50 27.87
N GLN A 85 -4.90 51.51 29.05
CA GLN A 85 -3.44 51.51 29.15
C GLN A 85 -2.82 50.21 28.61
N TRP A 86 -3.48 49.08 28.87
CA TRP A 86 -3.06 47.78 28.36
C TRP A 86 -3.11 47.69 26.83
N SER A 87 -4.19 48.20 26.21
CA SER A 87 -4.33 48.18 24.76
C SER A 87 -3.26 49.03 24.07
N GLU A 88 -2.98 50.24 24.57
CA GLU A 88 -1.94 51.14 24.05
C GLU A 88 -0.52 50.54 24.14
N TRP A 89 -0.24 49.79 25.20
CA TRP A 89 1.06 49.14 25.38
C TRP A 89 1.24 47.90 24.52
N ARG A 90 0.18 47.12 24.33
CA ARG A 90 0.18 45.95 23.46
C ARG A 90 0.36 46.33 21.98
N THR A 91 -0.14 47.50 21.58
CA THR A 91 0.11 48.03 20.23
C THR A 91 1.59 48.37 20.01
N ARG A 92 2.29 48.84 21.06
CA ARG A 92 3.72 49.18 20.99
C ARG A 92 4.66 48.01 21.25
N ASN A 93 4.18 46.96 21.92
CA ASN A 93 4.94 45.77 22.29
C ASN A 93 4.08 44.54 21.99
N THR A 94 4.03 44.16 20.72
CA THR A 94 3.17 43.07 20.20
C THR A 94 3.52 41.69 20.80
N TRP A 95 4.74 41.53 21.32
CA TRP A 95 5.24 40.34 21.99
C TRP A 95 4.77 40.19 23.45
N LEU A 96 4.09 41.20 24.00
CA LEU A 96 3.66 41.21 25.40
C LEU A 96 2.29 40.55 25.54
N TYR A 97 2.17 39.61 26.48
CA TYR A 97 0.88 39.03 26.87
C TYR A 97 0.67 39.12 28.38
N SER A 98 -0.60 39.03 28.79
CA SER A 98 -0.99 38.96 30.20
C SER A 98 -1.47 37.55 30.48
N LYS A 99 -1.11 36.95 31.61
CA LYS A 99 -1.65 35.70 32.11
C LYS A 99 -1.87 35.80 33.61
N ASN A 100 -3.07 35.51 34.11
CA ASN A 100 -3.40 35.67 35.53
C ASN A 100 -3.00 37.05 36.11
N GLN A 101 -3.25 38.14 35.36
CA GLN A 101 -2.85 39.51 35.70
C GLN A 101 -1.32 39.76 35.82
N LYS A 102 -0.49 38.84 35.33
CA LYS A 102 0.97 38.95 35.26
C LYS A 102 1.43 39.03 33.81
N LEU A 103 2.62 39.58 33.57
CA LEU A 103 3.17 39.77 32.22
C LEU A 103 4.03 38.58 31.77
N GLY A 104 3.99 38.32 30.47
CA GLY A 104 4.90 37.41 29.78
C GLY A 104 5.32 37.92 28.39
N CYS A 105 6.28 37.23 27.79
CA CYS A 105 6.77 37.51 26.45
C CYS A 105 6.54 36.29 25.53
N THR A 106 5.72 36.45 24.49
CA THR A 106 5.43 35.37 23.52
C THR A 106 6.67 34.95 22.76
N VAL A 107 7.51 35.90 22.35
CA VAL A 107 8.76 35.65 21.61
C VAL A 107 9.74 34.79 22.42
N CYS A 108 9.93 35.11 23.70
CA CYS A 108 10.80 34.31 24.57
C CYS A 108 10.18 32.94 24.92
N MET A 109 8.86 32.87 25.09
CA MET A 109 8.14 31.61 25.32
C MET A 109 8.31 30.66 24.12
N GLU A 110 8.21 31.18 22.90
CA GLU A 110 8.38 30.40 21.66
C GLU A 110 9.84 30.01 21.39
N ALA A 111 10.80 30.89 21.71
CA ALA A 111 12.23 30.64 21.48
C ALA A 111 12.86 29.62 22.45
N LYS A 112 12.13 29.20 23.49
CA LYS A 112 12.60 28.31 24.57
C LYS A 112 13.32 27.07 24.06
N ASN A 113 12.77 26.38 23.06
CA ASN A 113 13.32 25.10 22.59
C ASN A 113 14.53 25.25 21.65
N LEU A 114 14.68 26.40 20.99
CA LEU A 114 15.73 26.62 19.99
C LEU A 114 17.04 27.12 20.62
N LEU A 115 16.96 28.03 21.60
CA LEU A 115 18.15 28.54 22.30
C LEU A 115 18.75 27.54 23.30
N LEU A 116 17.94 26.61 23.84
CA LEU A 116 18.45 25.53 24.70
C LEU A 116 19.35 24.54 23.94
N ALA A 117 19.27 24.50 22.60
CA ALA A 117 20.12 23.67 21.75
C ALA A 117 21.47 24.34 21.43
N GLU A 118 21.56 25.67 21.49
CA GLU A 118 22.79 26.43 21.26
C GLU A 118 23.57 26.64 22.58
N ARG A 119 24.20 25.59 23.11
CA ARG A 119 25.01 25.69 24.35
C ARG A 119 26.25 26.59 24.24
N ALA A 120 26.55 27.13 23.06
CA ALA A 120 27.77 27.89 22.79
C ALA A 120 27.69 29.40 23.15
N THR A 121 26.49 29.97 23.35
CA THR A 121 26.35 31.45 23.39
C THR A 121 26.24 32.03 24.81
N GLY A 122 26.06 31.22 25.85
CA GLY A 122 25.98 31.70 27.24
C GLY A 122 24.77 32.60 27.55
N VAL A 123 23.76 32.62 26.67
CA VAL A 123 22.57 33.48 26.78
C VAL A 123 21.41 32.67 27.38
N HIS A 124 20.92 33.07 28.55
CA HIS A 124 19.77 32.45 29.22
C HIS A 124 18.52 33.31 29.13
N LEU A 125 17.40 32.70 28.72
CA LEU A 125 16.08 33.33 28.77
C LEU A 125 15.54 33.30 30.21
N SER A 126 14.92 34.40 30.64
CA SER A 126 14.31 34.50 31.96
C SER A 126 13.02 33.68 32.04
N GLU A 127 12.96 32.75 32.99
CA GLU A 127 11.80 31.88 33.21
C GLU A 127 10.52 32.65 33.54
N GLU A 128 10.64 33.73 34.32
CA GLU A 128 9.50 34.58 34.67
C GLU A 128 8.80 35.15 33.42
N TRP A 129 9.58 35.55 32.40
CA TRP A 129 9.05 36.09 31.15
C TRP A 129 8.47 35.01 30.23
N MET A 130 9.04 33.79 30.26
CA MET A 130 8.54 32.66 29.47
C MET A 130 7.24 32.09 30.02
N ASN A 131 7.09 32.08 31.35
CA ASN A 131 5.95 31.48 32.02
C ASN A 131 4.80 32.48 32.25
N GLY A 132 5.03 33.77 32.00
CA GLY A 132 4.05 34.83 32.23
C GLY A 132 3.88 35.17 33.70
N GLU A 133 4.96 35.16 34.47
CA GLU A 133 4.95 35.31 35.93
C GLU A 133 5.42 36.69 36.40
N VAL A 134 5.67 37.63 35.48
CA VAL A 134 6.20 38.95 35.80
C VAL A 134 5.12 39.82 36.44
N SER A 135 5.25 40.11 37.73
CA SER A 135 4.36 41.01 38.48
C SER A 135 5.12 42.15 39.15
N SER A 136 4.38 43.21 39.50
CA SER A 136 4.79 44.29 40.39
C SER A 136 3.57 45.07 40.84
N GLU A 137 3.56 45.53 42.09
CA GLU A 137 2.49 46.39 42.64
C GLU A 137 2.55 47.82 42.08
N SER A 138 3.71 48.26 41.58
CA SER A 138 3.92 49.59 41.01
C SER A 138 3.96 49.55 39.48
N GLN A 139 3.10 50.34 38.82
CA GLN A 139 3.10 50.49 37.37
C GLN A 139 4.47 50.93 36.81
N ASN A 140 5.18 51.83 37.52
CA ASN A 140 6.48 52.33 37.09
C ASN A 140 7.57 51.24 37.12
N ASN A 141 7.50 50.33 38.08
CA ASN A 141 8.42 49.19 38.16
C ASN A 141 8.12 48.15 37.08
N LEU A 142 6.83 47.90 36.80
CA LEU A 142 6.42 47.02 35.71
C LEU A 142 6.96 47.53 34.36
N ARG A 143 6.84 48.84 34.10
CA ARG A 143 7.40 49.48 32.90
C ARG A 143 8.91 49.33 32.80
N LYS A 144 9.65 49.54 33.90
CA LYS A 144 11.10 49.33 33.95
C LYS A 144 11.50 47.88 33.67
N LYS A 145 10.74 46.89 34.16
CA LYS A 145 10.96 45.46 33.86
C LYS A 145 10.76 45.17 32.37
N ILE A 146 9.72 45.72 31.74
CA ILE A 146 9.47 45.59 30.30
C ILE A 146 10.65 46.13 29.48
N TYR A 147 11.12 47.35 29.78
CA TYR A 147 12.25 47.93 29.05
C TYR A 147 13.54 47.13 29.24
N LYS A 148 13.86 46.72 30.48
CA LYS A 148 15.04 45.88 30.75
C LYS A 148 14.99 44.54 30.02
N HIS A 149 13.81 43.92 29.92
CA HIS A 149 13.63 42.69 29.17
C HIS A 149 13.81 42.90 27.68
N ARG A 150 13.10 43.88 27.10
CA ARG A 150 13.18 44.23 25.67
C ARG A 150 14.62 44.47 25.23
N ASP A 151 15.37 45.20 26.05
CA ASP A 151 16.73 45.61 25.70
C ASP A 151 17.79 44.54 26.05
N SER A 152 17.38 43.43 26.69
CA SER A 152 18.27 42.32 27.05
C SER A 152 18.78 41.58 25.81
N LEU A 153 20.03 41.09 25.91
CA LEU A 153 20.65 40.30 24.85
C LEU A 153 19.84 39.01 24.56
N ALA A 154 19.28 38.40 25.60
CA ALA A 154 18.46 37.20 25.48
C ALA A 154 17.16 37.44 24.71
N HIS A 155 16.46 38.55 24.98
CA HIS A 155 15.27 38.91 24.22
C HIS A 155 15.60 39.30 22.78
N LYS A 156 16.65 40.09 22.54
CA LYS A 156 17.09 40.45 21.18
C LYS A 156 17.42 39.22 20.33
N ARG A 157 18.11 38.22 20.91
CA ARG A 157 18.35 36.93 20.26
C ARG A 157 17.06 36.14 20.01
N ALA A 158 16.12 36.13 20.95
CA ALA A 158 14.82 35.50 20.74
C ALA A 158 14.03 36.18 19.60
N VAL A 159 14.11 37.51 19.48
CA VAL A 159 13.52 38.27 18.37
C VAL A 159 14.21 37.92 17.04
N GLU A 160 15.54 37.89 16.99
CA GLU A 160 16.29 37.45 15.79
C GLU A 160 15.85 36.05 15.33
N ILE A 161 15.68 35.10 16.27
CA ILE A 161 15.20 33.75 15.98
C ILE A 161 13.76 33.76 15.45
N SER A 162 12.90 34.58 16.04
CA SER A 162 11.51 34.76 15.60
C SER A 162 11.43 35.35 14.19
N GLU A 163 12.28 36.33 13.87
CA GLU A 163 12.38 36.93 12.53
C GLU A 163 13.00 35.98 11.50
N MET A 164 13.96 35.13 11.90
CA MET A 164 14.53 34.08 11.04
C MET A 164 13.52 32.97 10.73
N LYS A 165 12.53 32.75 11.61
CA LYS A 165 11.45 31.76 11.45
C LYS A 165 10.44 32.21 10.40
N GLU A 166 10.16 33.52 10.33
CA GLU A 166 9.30 34.11 9.30
C GLU A 166 9.94 34.09 7.90
N LYS A 167 11.27 34.06 7.81
CA LYS A 167 12.02 34.08 6.53
C LYS A 167 12.42 32.69 6.01
N ASP A 168 12.05 31.60 6.69
CA ASP A 168 12.40 30.21 6.34
C ASP A 168 13.93 29.93 6.23
N VAL A 169 14.77 30.74 6.89
CA VAL A 169 16.25 30.64 6.86
C VAL A 169 16.82 29.73 7.95
N LEU A 170 16.09 29.58 9.06
CA LEU A 170 16.47 28.73 10.21
C LEU A 170 16.77 27.27 9.84
N PRO A 171 15.98 26.59 8.99
CA PRO A 171 16.28 25.22 8.57
C PRO A 171 17.63 25.08 7.88
N ASN A 172 17.98 25.99 6.96
CA ASN A 172 19.25 25.89 6.22
C ASN A 172 20.47 26.08 7.12
N LYS A 173 20.37 26.97 8.11
CA LYS A 173 21.46 27.20 9.07
C LYS A 173 21.62 26.06 10.09
N VAL A 174 20.50 25.44 10.51
CA VAL A 174 20.51 24.22 11.35
C VAL A 174 21.08 23.02 10.59
N LEU A 175 20.84 22.93 9.28
CA LEU A 175 21.40 21.88 8.41
C LEU A 175 22.91 22.10 8.19
N GLU A 176 23.38 23.33 7.99
CA GLU A 176 24.81 23.66 7.88
C GLU A 176 25.60 23.36 9.17
N VAL A 177 25.08 23.79 10.33
CA VAL A 177 25.76 23.60 11.63
C VAL A 177 25.79 22.12 12.05
N ASN A 178 24.84 21.30 11.58
CA ASN A 178 24.75 19.88 11.91
C ASN A 178 25.16 18.94 10.77
N ALA A 179 25.90 19.42 9.76
CA ALA A 179 26.23 18.63 8.56
C ALA A 179 26.86 17.25 8.88
N HIS A 180 27.73 17.17 9.90
CA HIS A 180 28.31 15.91 10.37
C HIS A 180 27.26 14.95 10.96
N LEU A 181 26.40 15.44 11.86
CA LEU A 181 25.31 14.65 12.44
C LEU A 181 24.27 14.24 11.39
N MET A 182 24.07 15.07 10.36
CA MET A 182 23.23 14.72 9.21
C MET A 182 23.80 13.53 8.44
N GLN A 183 25.11 13.47 8.22
CA GLN A 183 25.75 12.38 7.49
C GLN A 183 25.73 11.06 8.28
N GLU A 184 25.92 11.11 9.60
CA GLU A 184 25.78 9.93 10.48
C GLU A 184 24.32 9.44 10.56
N THR A 185 23.38 10.36 10.69
CA THR A 185 21.95 10.04 10.67
C THR A 185 21.56 9.48 9.30
N ALA A 186 22.08 10.04 8.21
CA ALA A 186 21.89 9.53 6.85
C ALA A 186 22.42 8.11 6.68
N THR A 187 23.54 7.78 7.32
CA THR A 187 24.11 6.42 7.31
C THR A 187 23.20 5.43 8.05
N SER A 188 22.59 5.86 9.15
CA SER A 188 21.61 5.06 9.90
C SER A 188 20.33 4.84 9.08
N PHE A 189 19.84 5.88 8.40
CA PHE A 189 18.69 5.78 7.49
C PHE A 189 19.01 4.87 6.30
N ARG A 190 20.19 4.97 5.69
CA ARG A 190 20.64 4.04 4.64
C ARG A 190 20.72 2.61 5.15
N SER A 191 21.27 2.40 6.33
CA SER A 191 21.37 1.05 6.92
C SER A 191 19.99 0.47 7.21
N ALA A 192 19.08 1.27 7.79
CA ALA A 192 17.71 0.85 8.03
C ALA A 192 16.94 0.59 6.72
N TYR A 193 17.17 1.42 5.70
CA TYR A 193 16.63 1.24 4.36
C TYR A 193 17.13 -0.06 3.72
N MET A 194 18.44 -0.32 3.76
CA MET A 194 19.04 -1.58 3.30
C MET A 194 18.45 -2.78 4.03
N VAL A 195 18.38 -2.73 5.36
CA VAL A 195 17.79 -3.79 6.18
C VAL A 195 16.33 -4.05 5.80
N ALA A 196 15.54 -3.00 5.54
CA ALA A 196 14.15 -3.14 5.13
C ALA A 196 14.02 -3.70 3.70
N LYS A 197 14.80 -3.14 2.76
CA LYS A 197 14.78 -3.52 1.34
C LYS A 197 15.26 -4.96 1.10
N GLU A 198 16.28 -5.38 1.86
CA GLU A 198 16.81 -6.74 1.83
C GLU A 198 16.06 -7.69 2.79
N LYS A 199 14.91 -7.26 3.33
CA LYS A 199 14.01 -8.08 4.17
C LYS A 199 14.72 -8.68 5.40
N MET A 200 15.66 -7.96 6.01
CA MET A 200 16.39 -8.39 7.20
C MET A 200 15.61 -8.13 8.51
N ALA A 201 15.99 -8.79 9.60
CA ALA A 201 15.33 -8.72 10.92
C ALA A 201 15.39 -7.33 11.55
N TYR A 202 14.26 -6.60 11.60
CA TYR A 202 14.20 -5.26 12.18
C TYR A 202 12.96 -5.06 13.07
N ARG A 203 13.07 -4.25 14.13
CA ARG A 203 12.06 -4.20 15.20
C ARG A 203 11.33 -2.85 15.43
N LYS A 204 11.60 -1.74 14.74
CA LYS A 204 10.81 -0.47 14.86
C LYS A 204 11.29 0.64 13.89
N LEU A 205 10.55 1.00 12.83
CA LEU A 205 10.87 2.08 11.86
C LEU A 205 9.86 3.26 11.96
N PRO A 206 10.11 4.28 12.80
CA PRO A 206 9.32 5.52 12.79
C PRO A 206 9.42 6.31 11.47
N ALA A 207 10.56 6.19 10.75
CA ALA A 207 10.82 6.89 9.48
C ALA A 207 9.83 6.56 8.35
N VAL A 208 9.18 5.39 8.39
CA VAL A 208 8.27 4.95 7.30
C VAL A 208 6.91 5.63 7.39
N ILE A 209 6.44 5.93 8.60
CA ILE A 209 5.22 6.72 8.81
C ILE A 209 5.37 8.08 8.13
N GLU A 210 6.56 8.69 8.23
CA GLU A 210 6.88 9.97 7.58
C GLU A 210 6.90 9.85 6.05
N MET A 211 7.41 8.74 5.49
CA MET A 211 7.39 8.50 4.04
C MET A 211 5.96 8.39 3.49
N ARG A 212 5.09 7.64 4.19
CA ARG A 212 3.67 7.51 3.85
C ARG A 212 2.96 8.86 3.93
N ALA A 213 3.20 9.62 4.99
CA ALA A 213 2.63 10.95 5.16
C ALA A 213 3.05 11.91 4.03
N LYS A 214 4.35 11.94 3.67
CA LYS A 214 4.86 12.75 2.55
C LYS A 214 4.22 12.36 1.21
N PHE A 215 4.08 11.06 0.96
CA PHE A 215 3.39 10.57 -0.23
C PHE A 215 1.96 11.12 -0.29
N VAL A 216 1.18 10.96 0.78
CA VAL A 216 -0.21 11.43 0.82
C VAL A 216 -0.30 12.95 0.72
N SER A 217 0.56 13.69 1.42
CA SER A 217 0.64 15.15 1.27
C SER A 217 0.88 15.56 -0.17
N LYS A 218 1.81 14.90 -0.87
CA LYS A 218 2.10 15.22 -2.28
C LYS A 218 0.92 14.94 -3.20
N VAL A 219 0.23 13.81 -3.00
CA VAL A 219 -0.99 13.44 -3.74
C VAL A 219 -2.11 14.48 -3.52
N LYS A 220 -2.27 14.99 -2.29
CA LYS A 220 -3.23 16.05 -1.95
C LYS A 220 -2.87 17.39 -2.57
N GLU A 221 -1.60 17.81 -2.48
CA GLU A 221 -1.09 19.05 -3.08
C GLU A 221 -1.33 19.10 -4.59
N LEU A 222 -1.09 17.99 -5.29
CA LEU A 222 -1.33 17.88 -6.73
C LEU A 222 -2.82 17.81 -7.08
N GLY A 223 -3.69 17.53 -6.11
CA GLY A 223 -5.10 17.24 -6.36
C GLY A 223 -5.27 16.03 -7.29
N SER A 224 -4.38 15.03 -7.16
CA SER A 224 -4.34 13.88 -8.05
C SER A 224 -5.62 13.04 -7.94
N ARG A 225 -6.11 12.55 -9.07
CA ARG A 225 -7.15 11.50 -9.07
C ARG A 225 -6.53 10.20 -8.59
N ILE A 226 -7.29 9.44 -7.79
CA ILE A 226 -6.82 8.18 -7.24
C ILE A 226 -7.76 7.03 -7.61
N SER A 227 -7.16 5.86 -7.79
CA SER A 227 -7.86 4.58 -7.82
C SER A 227 -7.33 3.69 -6.71
N ILE A 228 -8.20 2.92 -6.07
CA ILE A 228 -7.82 1.97 -5.02
C ILE A 228 -7.90 0.56 -5.59
N THR A 229 -6.94 -0.29 -5.26
CA THR A 229 -7.10 -1.74 -5.39
C THR A 229 -6.74 -2.41 -4.08
N LEU A 230 -7.48 -3.47 -3.78
CA LEU A 230 -7.32 -4.24 -2.56
C LEU A 230 -7.63 -5.70 -2.84
N ASP A 231 -7.09 -6.55 -1.98
CA ASP A 231 -7.32 -7.98 -1.98
C ASP A 231 -7.21 -8.51 -0.55
N GLU A 232 -7.87 -9.63 -0.28
CA GLU A 232 -7.84 -10.31 1.01
C GLU A 232 -7.09 -11.63 0.87
N SER A 233 -6.22 -11.93 1.84
CA SER A 233 -5.54 -13.21 1.88
C SER A 233 -5.21 -13.62 3.30
N THR A 234 -5.23 -14.93 3.53
CA THR A 234 -4.83 -15.51 4.81
C THR A 234 -3.34 -15.82 4.83
N VAL A 235 -2.60 -15.19 5.75
CA VAL A 235 -1.17 -15.41 5.99
C VAL A 235 -0.98 -15.89 7.43
N HIS A 236 -0.37 -17.08 7.59
CA HIS A 236 -0.15 -17.73 8.90
C HIS A 236 -1.39 -17.82 9.80
N GLY A 237 -2.56 -18.06 9.21
CA GLY A 237 -3.83 -18.19 9.93
C GLY A 237 -4.51 -16.88 10.30
N LEU A 238 -3.98 -15.74 9.86
CA LEU A 238 -4.63 -14.44 9.97
C LEU A 238 -5.05 -13.92 8.60
N SER A 239 -6.22 -13.31 8.52
CA SER A 239 -6.67 -12.61 7.32
C SER A 239 -6.13 -11.19 7.30
N TYR A 240 -5.55 -10.83 6.16
CA TYR A 240 -5.03 -9.49 5.90
C TYR A 240 -5.70 -8.91 4.66
N MET A 241 -5.94 -7.61 4.69
CA MET A 241 -6.28 -6.81 3.52
C MET A 241 -5.07 -5.99 3.10
N ILE A 242 -4.64 -6.13 1.85
CA ILE A 242 -3.60 -5.28 1.28
C ILE A 242 -4.22 -4.16 0.46
N ILE A 243 -3.66 -2.94 0.54
CA ILE A 243 -4.21 -1.75 -0.10
C ILE A 243 -3.15 -1.07 -0.96
N TYR A 244 -3.49 -0.81 -2.22
CA TYR A 244 -2.70 -0.01 -3.15
C TYR A 244 -3.50 1.19 -3.65
N VAL A 245 -2.79 2.29 -3.90
CA VAL A 245 -3.33 3.50 -4.52
C VAL A 245 -2.62 3.74 -5.84
N ARG A 246 -3.38 3.89 -6.93
CA ARG A 246 -2.87 4.31 -8.24
C ARG A 246 -3.12 5.81 -8.42
N CYS A 247 -2.07 6.58 -8.64
CA CYS A 247 -2.17 8.04 -8.81
C CYS A 247 -0.93 8.63 -9.48
N ASP A 248 -1.03 9.89 -9.92
CA ASP A 248 0.13 10.71 -10.30
C ASP A 248 0.74 11.34 -9.05
N MET A 249 2.03 11.05 -8.83
CA MET A 249 2.81 11.55 -7.69
C MET A 249 3.73 12.70 -8.05
N THR A 250 3.96 12.94 -9.34
CA THR A 250 4.99 13.84 -9.85
C THR A 250 4.40 15.13 -10.41
N GLY A 251 3.11 15.10 -10.78
CA GLY A 251 2.45 16.18 -11.51
C GLY A 251 2.78 16.19 -13.00
N THR A 252 3.50 15.16 -13.49
CA THR A 252 3.90 15.03 -14.90
C THR A 252 2.88 14.27 -15.73
N GLY A 253 1.81 13.74 -15.11
CA GLY A 253 0.82 12.88 -15.75
C GLY A 253 1.19 11.39 -15.76
N GLU A 254 2.36 11.02 -15.25
CA GLU A 254 2.74 9.62 -15.04
C GLU A 254 2.09 9.05 -13.78
N VAL A 255 1.37 7.94 -13.94
CA VAL A 255 0.67 7.26 -12.84
C VAL A 255 1.36 5.95 -12.48
N ASP A 256 1.43 5.66 -11.18
CA ASP A 256 1.99 4.39 -10.68
C ASP A 256 1.10 3.81 -9.57
N ASN A 257 1.28 2.52 -9.31
CA ASN A 257 0.61 1.80 -8.23
C ASN A 257 1.52 1.80 -6.99
N VAL A 258 1.06 2.46 -5.92
CA VAL A 258 1.80 2.62 -4.67
C VAL A 258 1.16 1.75 -3.60
N PHE A 259 1.95 0.90 -2.94
CA PHE A 259 1.50 0.18 -1.76
C PHE A 259 1.20 1.19 -0.66
N LEU A 260 -0.02 1.18 -0.13
CA LEU A 260 -0.40 2.08 0.95
C LEU A 260 -0.22 1.40 2.31
N ASP A 261 -0.88 0.26 2.47
CA ASP A 261 -0.98 -0.41 3.77
C ASP A 261 -1.29 -1.91 3.64
N ILE A 262 -1.03 -2.64 4.72
CA ILE A 262 -1.59 -3.96 4.95
C ILE A 262 -2.25 -3.95 6.33
N VAL A 263 -3.50 -4.39 6.39
CA VAL A 263 -4.35 -4.30 7.58
C VAL A 263 -4.77 -5.68 8.02
N GLU A 264 -4.61 -6.00 9.30
CA GLU A 264 -5.13 -7.25 9.87
C GLU A 264 -6.64 -7.16 10.05
N LEU A 265 -7.40 -8.10 9.47
CA LEU A 265 -8.86 -8.13 9.55
C LEU A 265 -9.31 -8.90 10.80
N SER A 266 -9.03 -8.33 11.98
CA SER A 266 -9.34 -8.97 13.27
C SER A 266 -10.84 -8.99 13.62
N GLU A 267 -11.61 -8.02 13.12
CA GLU A 267 -13.05 -7.89 13.42
C GLU A 267 -13.94 -8.76 12.54
N GLY A 268 -13.41 -9.24 11.40
CA GLY A 268 -14.14 -10.07 10.46
C GLY A 268 -13.71 -9.85 9.02
N THR A 269 -14.01 -10.83 8.17
CA THR A 269 -13.77 -10.80 6.72
C THR A 269 -15.06 -10.56 5.92
N ASP A 270 -16.10 -10.03 6.57
CA ASP A 270 -17.32 -9.61 5.90
C ASP A 270 -17.16 -8.20 5.32
N ALA A 271 -18.10 -7.82 4.46
CA ALA A 271 -18.00 -6.58 3.70
C ALA A 271 -18.06 -5.31 4.57
N GLU A 272 -18.74 -5.34 5.72
CA GLU A 272 -18.84 -4.21 6.64
C GLU A 272 -17.50 -4.02 7.38
N SER A 273 -16.95 -5.10 7.91
CA SER A 273 -15.68 -5.10 8.62
C SER A 273 -14.52 -4.65 7.71
N ILE A 274 -14.50 -5.15 6.47
CA ILE A 274 -13.51 -4.73 5.45
C ILE A 274 -13.71 -3.25 5.10
N TYR A 275 -14.96 -2.77 4.97
CA TYR A 275 -15.24 -1.37 4.67
C TYR A 275 -14.72 -0.44 5.76
N LYS A 276 -15.01 -0.75 7.03
CA LYS A 276 -14.52 0.01 8.18
C LYS A 276 -12.99 0.03 8.24
N SER A 277 -12.36 -1.13 8.05
CA SER A 277 -10.90 -1.27 8.06
C SER A 277 -10.24 -0.45 6.94
N LEU A 278 -10.82 -0.47 5.74
CA LEU A 278 -10.35 0.34 4.60
C LEU A 278 -10.47 1.83 4.91
N ARG A 279 -11.64 2.27 5.38
CA ARG A 279 -11.91 3.67 5.72
C ARG A 279 -10.96 4.18 6.81
N GLU A 280 -10.72 3.38 7.83
CA GLU A 280 -9.80 3.71 8.91
C GLU A 280 -8.37 3.86 8.38
N SER A 281 -7.87 2.88 7.60
CA SER A 281 -6.52 2.93 7.04
C SER A 281 -6.32 4.13 6.11
N LEU A 282 -7.29 4.44 5.23
CA LEU A 282 -7.25 5.63 4.38
C LEU A 282 -7.20 6.93 5.19
N ARG A 283 -8.05 7.04 6.22
CA ARG A 283 -8.09 8.20 7.11
C ARG A 283 -6.78 8.37 7.87
N GLN A 284 -6.22 7.29 8.42
CA GLN A 284 -4.93 7.30 9.11
C GLN A 284 -3.77 7.67 8.19
N ALA A 285 -3.85 7.30 6.91
CA ALA A 285 -2.88 7.74 5.92
C ALA A 285 -3.02 9.23 5.55
N GLY A 286 -4.15 9.88 5.88
CA GLY A 286 -4.44 11.29 5.57
C GLY A 286 -5.33 11.51 4.34
N LEU A 287 -5.88 10.43 3.77
CA LEU A 287 -6.88 10.43 2.69
C LEU A 287 -8.28 10.49 3.31
N ASP A 288 -8.67 11.68 3.75
CA ASP A 288 -9.97 11.96 4.36
C ASP A 288 -11.14 11.92 3.35
N ASP A 289 -12.37 11.91 3.87
CA ASP A 289 -13.59 11.79 3.08
C ASP A 289 -13.78 12.94 2.08
N GLU A 290 -13.32 14.14 2.42
CA GLU A 290 -13.39 15.31 1.53
C GLU A 290 -12.52 15.07 0.29
N PHE A 291 -11.27 14.65 0.50
CA PHE A 291 -10.38 14.29 -0.58
C PHE A 291 -10.95 13.11 -1.38
N LEU A 292 -11.38 12.03 -0.72
CA LEU A 292 -11.93 10.85 -1.39
C LEU A 292 -13.16 11.21 -2.23
N GLY A 293 -14.09 12.01 -1.71
CA GLY A 293 -15.32 12.40 -2.42
C GLY A 293 -15.06 13.18 -3.70
N LYS A 294 -13.96 13.94 -3.77
CA LYS A 294 -13.55 14.68 -4.96
C LYS A 294 -12.62 13.89 -5.88
N ASN A 295 -11.73 13.08 -5.33
CA ASN A 295 -10.56 12.55 -6.03
C ASN A 295 -10.57 11.04 -6.26
N LEU A 296 -11.37 10.25 -5.53
CA LEU A 296 -11.51 8.82 -5.76
C LEU A 296 -12.38 8.57 -6.99
N ILE A 297 -11.81 7.97 -8.04
CA ILE A 297 -12.51 7.75 -9.32
C ILE A 297 -12.79 6.28 -9.60
N CYS A 298 -12.05 5.37 -8.98
CA CYS A 298 -12.16 3.94 -9.23
C CYS A 298 -11.76 3.09 -8.03
N ILE A 299 -12.42 1.94 -7.92
CA ILE A 299 -11.96 0.80 -7.12
C ILE A 299 -11.83 -0.43 -8.02
N ALA A 300 -10.72 -1.16 -7.93
CA ALA A 300 -10.50 -2.40 -8.67
C ALA A 300 -10.31 -3.58 -7.71
N THR A 301 -11.12 -4.63 -7.87
CA THR A 301 -11.09 -5.84 -7.01
C THR A 301 -11.16 -7.12 -7.84
N ASP A 302 -10.86 -8.25 -7.22
CA ASP A 302 -10.89 -9.59 -7.83
C ASP A 302 -12.31 -10.12 -8.12
N GLY A 303 -13.35 -9.42 -7.68
CA GLY A 303 -14.76 -9.79 -7.87
C GLY A 303 -15.30 -10.82 -6.86
N ALA A 304 -14.61 -11.03 -5.74
CA ALA A 304 -15.16 -11.80 -4.62
C ALA A 304 -16.50 -11.22 -4.16
N ALA A 305 -17.47 -12.08 -3.82
CA ALA A 305 -18.83 -11.65 -3.48
C ALA A 305 -18.86 -10.70 -2.26
N VAL A 306 -17.94 -10.87 -1.31
CA VAL A 306 -17.76 -9.96 -0.18
C VAL A 306 -17.36 -8.55 -0.65
N LEU A 307 -16.52 -8.45 -1.68
CA LEU A 307 -16.06 -7.17 -2.22
C LEU A 307 -17.07 -6.54 -3.17
N THR A 308 -17.69 -7.32 -4.06
CA THR A 308 -18.50 -6.78 -5.17
C THR A 308 -19.99 -7.13 -5.11
N GLY A 309 -20.45 -7.72 -4.01
CA GLY A 309 -21.85 -8.11 -3.82
C GLY A 309 -22.82 -6.93 -3.98
N ARG A 310 -23.90 -7.14 -4.75
CA ARG A 310 -24.85 -6.08 -5.16
C ARG A 310 -25.63 -5.43 -4.03
N VAL A 311 -25.83 -6.15 -2.92
CA VAL A 311 -26.67 -5.68 -1.79
C VAL A 311 -25.79 -5.21 -0.64
N GLY A 312 -24.78 -6.00 -0.26
CA GLY A 312 -23.97 -5.74 0.93
C GLY A 312 -22.47 -5.72 0.70
N GLY A 313 -21.98 -5.82 -0.54
CA GLY A 313 -20.54 -5.88 -0.81
C GLY A 313 -19.81 -4.56 -0.54
N LEU A 314 -18.50 -4.62 -0.31
CA LEU A 314 -17.64 -3.46 -0.06
C LEU A 314 -17.83 -2.32 -1.06
N VAL A 315 -17.83 -2.65 -2.35
CA VAL A 315 -18.00 -1.69 -3.45
C VAL A 315 -19.34 -0.97 -3.37
N THR A 316 -20.41 -1.69 -3.00
CA THR A 316 -21.75 -1.11 -2.87
C THR A 316 -21.77 -0.08 -1.75
N LYS A 317 -21.14 -0.39 -0.61
CA LYS A 317 -20.98 0.54 0.52
C LYS A 317 -20.13 1.75 0.13
N LEU A 318 -18.99 1.53 -0.52
CA LEU A 318 -18.12 2.60 -1.00
C LEU A 318 -18.84 3.54 -1.98
N LYS A 319 -19.72 3.01 -2.85
CA LYS A 319 -20.52 3.82 -3.78
C LYS A 319 -21.66 4.58 -3.10
N GLN A 320 -22.13 4.17 -1.93
CA GLN A 320 -23.10 4.95 -1.15
C GLN A 320 -22.47 6.27 -0.69
N ASP A 321 -21.22 6.20 -0.20
CA ASP A 321 -20.50 7.38 0.28
C ASP A 321 -19.85 8.17 -0.88
N PHE A 322 -19.41 7.47 -1.93
CA PHE A 322 -18.74 8.07 -3.10
C PHE A 322 -19.41 7.63 -4.42
N PRO A 323 -20.57 8.21 -4.79
CA PRO A 323 -21.38 7.75 -5.91
C PRO A 323 -20.71 7.79 -7.30
N LYS A 324 -19.68 8.63 -7.46
CA LYS A 324 -18.95 8.80 -8.73
C LYS A 324 -17.92 7.69 -8.99
N VAL A 325 -17.59 6.88 -7.98
CA VAL A 325 -16.56 5.84 -8.07
C VAL A 325 -16.99 4.74 -9.03
N GLN A 326 -16.14 4.47 -10.01
CA GLN A 326 -16.29 3.32 -10.89
C GLN A 326 -15.77 2.05 -10.21
N SER A 327 -16.46 0.93 -10.42
CA SER A 327 -15.97 -0.36 -9.95
C SER A 327 -15.49 -1.15 -11.15
N ILE A 328 -14.24 -1.60 -11.11
CA ILE A 328 -13.65 -2.43 -12.16
C ILE A 328 -13.34 -3.80 -11.57
N HIS A 329 -13.97 -4.83 -12.13
CA HIS A 329 -13.57 -6.20 -11.85
C HIS A 329 -12.27 -6.51 -12.59
N CYS A 330 -11.24 -6.92 -11.83
CA CYS A 330 -9.90 -7.25 -12.32
C CYS A 330 -9.93 -8.06 -13.62
N LEU A 331 -9.42 -7.47 -14.71
CA LEU A 331 -9.49 -8.08 -16.03
C LEU A 331 -8.66 -9.37 -16.15
N ALA A 332 -7.55 -9.47 -15.40
CA ALA A 332 -6.76 -10.69 -15.32
C ALA A 332 -7.56 -11.83 -14.66
N HIS A 333 -8.32 -11.54 -13.59
CA HIS A 333 -9.21 -12.51 -12.98
C HIS A 333 -10.40 -12.85 -13.90
N ARG A 334 -11.00 -11.86 -14.56
CA ARG A 334 -12.07 -12.08 -15.54
C ARG A 334 -11.62 -12.97 -16.71
N LEU A 335 -10.36 -12.86 -17.14
CA LEU A 335 -9.77 -13.75 -18.13
C LEU A 335 -9.75 -15.20 -17.62
N GLU A 336 -9.26 -15.45 -16.41
CA GLU A 336 -9.26 -16.80 -15.81
C GLU A 336 -10.68 -17.36 -15.71
N LEU A 337 -11.66 -16.53 -15.32
CA LEU A 337 -13.07 -16.92 -15.31
C LEU A 337 -13.62 -17.21 -16.72
N ALA A 338 -13.29 -16.39 -17.73
CA ALA A 338 -13.68 -16.62 -19.13
C ALA A 338 -13.20 -18.00 -19.60
N VAL A 339 -11.93 -18.31 -19.33
CA VAL A 339 -11.33 -19.58 -19.74
C VAL A 339 -12.00 -20.74 -19.01
N LYS A 340 -12.20 -20.63 -17.69
CA LYS A 340 -12.86 -21.66 -16.89
C LYS A 340 -14.29 -21.95 -17.36
N ASP A 341 -15.05 -20.92 -17.71
CA ASP A 341 -16.41 -21.08 -18.24
C ASP A 341 -16.37 -21.82 -19.58
N SER A 342 -15.43 -21.47 -20.46
CA SER A 342 -15.31 -22.12 -21.77
C SER A 342 -14.86 -23.58 -21.72
N LEU A 343 -14.01 -23.94 -20.76
CA LEU A 343 -13.59 -25.34 -20.58
C LEU A 343 -14.76 -26.25 -20.20
N LYS A 344 -15.78 -25.73 -19.50
CA LYS A 344 -16.98 -26.48 -19.12
C LYS A 344 -17.90 -26.77 -20.32
N GLU A 345 -17.93 -25.88 -21.30
CA GLU A 345 -18.81 -25.98 -22.48
C GLU A 345 -18.27 -26.96 -23.54
N VAL A 346 -16.97 -27.24 -23.53
CA VAL A 346 -16.29 -27.93 -24.63
C VAL A 346 -15.96 -29.35 -24.21
N ALA A 347 -16.70 -30.31 -24.77
CA ALA A 347 -16.43 -31.73 -24.61
C ALA A 347 -14.96 -32.03 -24.97
N GLY A 348 -14.29 -32.83 -24.14
CA GLY A 348 -12.87 -33.19 -24.29
C GLY A 348 -11.89 -32.34 -23.47
N CYS A 349 -12.23 -31.12 -23.06
CA CYS A 349 -11.33 -30.30 -22.21
C CYS A 349 -11.08 -30.93 -20.83
N ASN A 350 -12.12 -31.45 -20.18
CA ASN A 350 -11.98 -32.17 -18.90
C ASN A 350 -11.11 -33.43 -19.02
N GLN A 351 -11.21 -34.15 -20.15
CA GLN A 351 -10.39 -35.34 -20.39
C GLN A 351 -8.92 -34.97 -20.59
N PHE A 352 -8.67 -33.87 -21.31
CA PHE A 352 -7.33 -33.32 -21.48
C PHE A 352 -6.72 -32.87 -20.13
N GLU A 353 -7.49 -32.14 -19.31
CA GLU A 353 -7.04 -31.69 -17.99
C GLU A 353 -6.73 -32.87 -17.05
N PHE A 354 -7.61 -33.87 -17.01
CA PHE A 354 -7.38 -35.11 -16.27
C PHE A 354 -6.10 -35.81 -16.73
N PHE A 355 -5.88 -35.89 -18.05
CA PHE A 355 -4.69 -36.49 -18.62
C PHE A 355 -3.40 -35.76 -18.21
N ILE A 356 -3.36 -34.44 -18.34
CA ILE A 356 -2.17 -33.67 -17.97
C ILE A 356 -1.88 -33.81 -16.46
N SER A 357 -2.92 -33.86 -15.64
CA SER A 357 -2.80 -34.12 -14.20
C SER A 357 -2.20 -35.51 -13.92
N LYS A 358 -2.62 -36.53 -14.69
CA LYS A 358 -2.06 -37.88 -14.59
C LYS A 358 -0.59 -37.95 -15.03
N LEU A 359 -0.21 -37.23 -16.10
CA LEU A 359 1.19 -37.09 -16.52
C LEU A 359 2.04 -36.49 -15.40
N TYR A 360 1.56 -35.43 -14.76
CA TYR A 360 2.25 -34.80 -13.64
C TYR A 360 2.47 -35.79 -12.48
N ALA A 361 1.42 -36.50 -12.07
CA ALA A 361 1.51 -37.49 -10.99
C ALA A 361 2.50 -38.62 -11.33
N LEU A 362 2.41 -39.18 -12.54
CA LEU A 362 3.24 -40.31 -12.96
C LEU A 362 4.74 -39.99 -12.96
N TYR A 363 5.14 -38.78 -13.37
CA TYR A 363 6.56 -38.44 -13.56
C TYR A 363 7.15 -37.57 -12.44
N ASN A 364 6.34 -36.89 -11.61
CA ASN A 364 6.86 -36.11 -10.48
C ASN A 364 6.63 -36.74 -9.11
N GLN A 365 5.73 -37.73 -8.96
CA GLN A 365 5.48 -38.39 -7.67
C GLN A 365 6.11 -39.78 -7.57
N LEU A 366 6.41 -40.44 -8.70
CA LEU A 366 6.97 -41.79 -8.72
C LEU A 366 8.44 -41.78 -9.18
N SER A 367 9.36 -42.13 -8.28
CA SER A 367 10.82 -42.13 -8.52
C SER A 367 11.24 -43.04 -9.68
N LYS A 368 10.58 -44.19 -9.86
CA LYS A 368 10.89 -45.14 -10.95
C LYS A 368 10.61 -44.56 -12.34
N ASN A 369 9.46 -43.90 -12.53
CA ASN A 369 9.08 -43.34 -13.82
C ASN A 369 9.85 -42.06 -14.14
N ALA A 370 10.20 -41.28 -13.12
CA ALA A 370 11.11 -40.15 -13.27
C ALA A 370 12.48 -40.62 -13.81
N ARG A 371 13.02 -41.73 -13.31
CA ARG A 371 14.25 -42.34 -13.82
C ARG A 371 14.11 -42.81 -15.26
N LEU A 372 13.04 -43.53 -15.60
CA LEU A 372 12.79 -43.99 -16.97
C LEU A 372 12.65 -42.82 -17.96
N LEU A 373 12.03 -41.72 -17.53
CA LEU A 373 11.95 -40.50 -18.33
C LEU A 373 13.33 -39.89 -18.54
N GLN A 374 14.16 -39.82 -17.50
CA GLN A 374 15.55 -39.34 -17.57
C GLN A 374 16.40 -40.19 -18.52
N GLU A 375 16.26 -41.52 -18.47
CA GLU A 375 16.96 -42.46 -19.36
C GLU A 375 16.55 -42.26 -20.82
N ALA A 376 15.24 -42.17 -21.09
CA ALA A 376 14.72 -41.89 -22.42
C ALA A 376 15.21 -40.53 -22.96
N ALA A 377 15.23 -39.49 -22.12
CA ALA A 377 15.75 -38.18 -22.51
C ALA A 377 17.25 -38.19 -22.78
N THR A 378 18.04 -38.93 -21.98
CA THR A 378 19.48 -39.09 -22.18
C THR A 378 19.78 -39.79 -23.50
N GLY A 379 19.04 -40.87 -23.81
CA GLY A 379 19.16 -41.58 -25.09
C GLY A 379 18.81 -40.73 -26.31
N LEU A 380 18.02 -39.66 -26.12
CA LEU A 380 17.63 -38.71 -27.17
C LEU A 380 18.44 -37.39 -27.12
N ASN A 381 19.44 -37.28 -26.24
CA ASN A 381 20.20 -36.07 -25.98
C ASN A 381 19.31 -34.83 -25.68
N MET A 382 18.26 -35.04 -24.89
CA MET A 382 17.28 -34.02 -24.52
C MET A 382 17.42 -33.61 -23.04
N GLN A 383 17.21 -32.33 -22.75
CA GLN A 383 16.99 -31.85 -21.39
C GLN A 383 15.49 -31.73 -21.12
N ILE A 384 14.98 -32.50 -20.16
CA ILE A 384 13.55 -32.48 -19.80
C ILE A 384 13.20 -31.17 -19.10
N ILE A 385 12.16 -30.50 -19.57
CA ILE A 385 11.53 -29.42 -18.85
C ILE A 385 10.63 -30.03 -17.79
N LYS A 386 10.84 -29.67 -16.52
CA LYS A 386 10.00 -30.15 -15.41
C LYS A 386 8.52 -29.93 -15.74
N ILE A 387 7.76 -31.03 -15.83
CA ILE A 387 6.31 -31.00 -16.04
C ILE A 387 5.69 -30.33 -14.81
N GLY A 388 5.06 -29.17 -14.99
CA GLY A 388 4.41 -28.43 -13.93
C GLY A 388 3.05 -29.00 -13.55
N GLN A 389 2.63 -28.78 -12.30
CA GLN A 389 1.25 -29.02 -11.88
C GLN A 389 0.32 -27.98 -12.52
N ILE A 390 -0.87 -28.40 -12.95
CA ILE A 390 -1.96 -27.48 -13.30
C ILE A 390 -2.64 -27.04 -12.01
N PHE A 391 -2.77 -25.73 -11.84
CA PHE A 391 -3.44 -25.14 -10.69
C PHE A 391 -4.84 -24.68 -11.08
N THR A 392 -5.79 -24.81 -10.15
CA THR A 392 -7.15 -24.29 -10.31
C THR A 392 -7.18 -22.75 -10.33
N ILE A 393 -6.23 -22.13 -9.62
CA ILE A 393 -5.97 -20.68 -9.60
C ILE A 393 -4.80 -20.42 -10.55
N ARG A 394 -4.89 -19.40 -11.41
CA ARG A 394 -3.92 -19.14 -12.51
C ARG A 394 -3.80 -20.34 -13.46
N TRP A 395 -4.96 -20.86 -13.88
CA TRP A 395 -5.06 -22.06 -14.72
C TRP A 395 -4.38 -21.85 -16.07
N VAL A 396 -4.53 -20.68 -16.69
CA VAL A 396 -3.94 -20.39 -18.02
C VAL A 396 -2.42 -20.52 -17.98
N ALA A 397 -1.78 -19.86 -17.01
CA ALA A 397 -0.33 -19.83 -16.92
C ALA A 397 0.27 -21.20 -16.57
N SER A 398 -0.37 -21.93 -15.64
CA SER A 398 0.08 -23.26 -15.24
C SER A 398 -0.13 -24.28 -16.37
N SER A 399 -1.30 -24.30 -16.99
CA SER A 399 -1.62 -25.18 -18.12
C SER A 399 -0.72 -24.93 -19.31
N PHE A 400 -0.45 -23.67 -19.68
CA PHE A 400 0.46 -23.40 -20.79
C PHE A 400 1.88 -23.92 -20.53
N ARG A 401 2.43 -23.68 -19.33
CA ARG A 401 3.76 -24.19 -18.96
C ARG A 401 3.82 -25.71 -19.10
N THR A 402 2.80 -26.40 -18.60
CA THR A 402 2.74 -27.87 -18.66
C THR A 402 2.57 -28.37 -20.09
N VAL A 403 1.63 -27.80 -20.86
CA VAL A 403 1.42 -28.16 -22.27
C VAL A 403 2.66 -27.87 -23.13
N LYS A 404 3.38 -26.78 -22.84
CA LYS A 404 4.64 -26.46 -23.51
C LYS A 404 5.73 -27.49 -23.19
N ALA A 405 5.86 -27.91 -21.92
CA ALA A 405 6.79 -28.97 -21.52
C ALA A 405 6.45 -30.29 -22.23
N VAL A 406 5.19 -30.74 -22.15
CA VAL A 406 4.73 -31.97 -22.83
C VAL A 406 4.97 -31.90 -24.33
N TRP A 407 4.71 -30.77 -24.97
CA TRP A 407 5.01 -30.60 -26.39
C TRP A 407 6.51 -30.73 -26.68
N ASN A 408 7.38 -30.12 -25.87
CA ASN A 408 8.82 -30.10 -26.11
C ASN A 408 9.44 -31.48 -25.87
N ASP A 409 9.11 -32.09 -24.74
CA ASP A 409 9.67 -33.34 -24.24
C ASP A 409 8.91 -34.58 -24.72
N TYR A 410 7.97 -34.38 -25.66
CA TYR A 410 7.11 -35.42 -26.22
C TYR A 410 7.85 -36.72 -26.58
N PRO A 411 9.01 -36.70 -27.27
CA PRO A 411 9.72 -37.94 -27.62
C PRO A 411 10.16 -38.75 -26.39
N ALA A 412 10.72 -38.09 -25.38
CA ALA A 412 11.13 -38.75 -24.14
C ALA A 412 9.90 -39.28 -23.35
N LEU A 413 8.81 -38.52 -23.35
CA LEU A 413 7.56 -38.92 -22.69
C LEU A 413 6.90 -40.13 -23.36
N ALA A 414 6.95 -40.21 -24.69
CA ALA A 414 6.40 -41.33 -25.44
C ALA A 414 7.26 -42.60 -25.26
N ASN A 415 8.58 -42.46 -25.20
CA ASN A 415 9.52 -43.59 -25.10
C ASN A 415 9.75 -44.12 -23.67
N SER A 416 9.29 -43.41 -22.63
CA SER A 416 9.41 -43.85 -21.22
C SER A 416 8.37 -44.90 -20.78
N GLY A 417 7.53 -45.39 -21.71
CA GLY A 417 6.67 -46.57 -21.54
C GLY A 417 5.37 -46.36 -20.75
N GLY A 418 5.32 -45.47 -19.76
CA GLY A 418 4.17 -45.35 -18.85
C GLY A 418 2.84 -44.90 -19.49
N LEU A 419 2.88 -44.13 -20.58
CA LEU A 419 1.70 -43.60 -21.27
C LEU A 419 1.80 -43.68 -22.80
N HIS A 420 2.68 -44.56 -23.32
CA HIS A 420 3.01 -44.65 -24.75
C HIS A 420 1.77 -44.70 -25.65
N LYS A 421 0.85 -45.66 -25.41
CA LYS A 421 -0.37 -45.84 -26.22
C LYS A 421 -1.23 -44.57 -26.35
N LEU A 422 -1.27 -43.74 -25.31
CA LEU A 422 -2.07 -42.50 -25.30
C LEU A 422 -1.31 -41.33 -25.94
N LEU A 423 0.00 -41.23 -25.72
CA LEU A 423 0.85 -40.21 -26.34
C LEU A 423 0.97 -40.43 -27.85
N SER A 424 1.02 -41.68 -28.30
CA SER A 424 1.04 -42.09 -29.70
C SER A 424 -0.32 -42.00 -30.39
N SER A 425 -1.36 -41.41 -29.80
CA SER A 425 -2.65 -41.23 -30.47
C SER A 425 -2.66 -39.97 -31.34
N THR A 426 -3.13 -40.08 -32.59
CA THR A 426 -3.28 -38.90 -33.49
C THR A 426 -4.22 -37.85 -32.90
N GLY A 427 -5.30 -38.29 -32.22
CA GLY A 427 -6.25 -37.42 -31.56
C GLY A 427 -5.63 -36.64 -30.40
N PHE A 428 -4.79 -37.29 -29.59
CA PHE A 428 -4.08 -36.62 -28.49
C PHE A 428 -3.10 -35.56 -29.02
N VAL A 429 -2.32 -35.87 -30.06
CA VAL A 429 -1.39 -34.92 -30.67
C VAL A 429 -2.13 -33.69 -31.21
N ALA A 430 -3.30 -33.89 -31.84
CA ALA A 430 -4.15 -32.80 -32.30
C ALA A 430 -4.72 -31.95 -31.15
N ASP A 431 -5.22 -32.57 -30.08
CA ASP A 431 -5.74 -31.89 -28.88
C ASP A 431 -4.63 -31.08 -28.18
N LEU A 432 -3.44 -31.67 -28.00
CA LEU A 432 -2.26 -31.03 -27.43
C LEU A 432 -1.84 -29.80 -28.25
N ALA A 433 -1.83 -29.93 -29.58
CA ALA A 433 -1.47 -28.84 -30.48
C ALA A 433 -2.47 -27.67 -30.41
N CYS A 434 -3.77 -27.99 -30.41
CA CYS A 434 -4.86 -27.04 -30.27
C CYS A 434 -4.77 -26.27 -28.94
N MET A 435 -4.66 -27.00 -27.82
CA MET A 435 -4.51 -26.44 -26.48
C MET A 435 -3.27 -25.54 -26.39
N LYS A 436 -2.13 -26.00 -26.92
CA LYS A 436 -0.88 -25.23 -26.88
C LYS A 436 -1.01 -23.86 -27.57
N ASP A 437 -1.64 -23.81 -28.73
CA ASP A 437 -1.76 -22.56 -29.46
C ASP A 437 -2.75 -21.60 -28.79
N VAL A 438 -3.91 -22.08 -28.34
CA VAL A 438 -4.91 -21.24 -27.64
C VAL A 438 -4.36 -20.73 -26.30
N LEU A 439 -3.75 -21.61 -25.49
CA LEU A 439 -3.16 -21.25 -24.20
C LEU A 439 -2.00 -20.25 -24.34
N ARG A 440 -1.26 -20.28 -25.44
CA ARG A 440 -0.22 -19.28 -25.71
C ARG A 440 -0.81 -17.88 -25.81
N GLU A 441 -1.86 -17.73 -26.61
CA GLU A 441 -2.49 -16.42 -26.81
C GLU A 441 -3.16 -15.92 -25.52
N LEU A 442 -3.81 -16.82 -24.77
CA LEU A 442 -4.40 -16.49 -23.46
C LEU A 442 -3.34 -16.13 -22.41
N GLN A 443 -2.21 -16.83 -22.37
CA GLN A 443 -1.12 -16.48 -21.45
C GLN A 443 -0.51 -15.12 -21.81
N ASN A 444 -0.29 -14.86 -23.09
CA ASN A 444 0.20 -13.57 -23.56
C ASN A 444 -0.75 -12.43 -23.17
N LEU A 445 -2.07 -12.64 -23.30
CA LEU A 445 -3.07 -11.70 -22.85
C LEU A 445 -3.00 -11.50 -21.33
N SER A 446 -2.96 -12.58 -20.55
CA SER A 446 -2.86 -12.53 -19.08
C SER A 446 -1.65 -11.70 -18.62
N LEU A 447 -0.48 -11.93 -19.22
CA LEU A 447 0.73 -11.16 -18.93
C LEU A 447 0.57 -9.67 -19.26
N LYS A 448 -0.04 -9.33 -20.41
CA LYS A 448 -0.31 -7.94 -20.79
C LYS A 448 -1.27 -7.25 -19.81
N LEU A 449 -2.32 -7.94 -19.37
CA LEU A 449 -3.31 -7.41 -18.42
C LEU A 449 -2.73 -7.15 -17.02
N GLN A 450 -1.67 -7.86 -16.63
CA GLN A 450 -1.05 -7.74 -15.31
C GLN A 450 0.14 -6.76 -15.22
N ARG A 451 0.55 -6.14 -16.35
CA ARG A 451 1.63 -5.14 -16.37
C ARG A 451 1.20 -3.88 -15.64
N LYS A 452 2.13 -3.26 -14.91
CA LYS A 452 1.88 -2.07 -14.09
C LYS A 452 1.35 -0.89 -14.90
N GLN A 453 1.87 -0.70 -16.12
CA GLN A 453 1.56 0.44 -16.98
C GLN A 453 0.32 0.22 -17.86
N THR A 454 -0.29 -0.96 -17.89
CA THR A 454 -1.44 -1.23 -18.76
C THR A 454 -2.63 -0.37 -18.34
N SER A 455 -3.09 0.49 -19.24
CA SER A 455 -4.33 1.26 -19.07
C SER A 455 -5.57 0.41 -19.38
N LEU A 456 -6.75 0.88 -18.98
CA LEU A 456 -8.01 0.24 -19.33
C LEU A 456 -8.24 0.16 -20.85
N VAL A 457 -7.77 1.18 -21.59
CA VAL A 457 -7.84 1.23 -23.06
C VAL A 457 -6.89 0.20 -23.69
N ASP A 458 -5.65 0.11 -23.21
CA ASP A 458 -4.68 -0.91 -23.67
C ASP A 458 -5.21 -2.32 -23.43
N ALA A 459 -5.80 -2.56 -22.25
CA ALA A 459 -6.41 -3.83 -21.90
C ALA A 459 -7.54 -4.21 -22.87
N SER A 460 -8.43 -3.27 -23.21
CA SER A 460 -9.49 -3.47 -24.20
C SER A 460 -8.92 -3.85 -25.57
N CYS A 461 -7.88 -3.15 -26.03
CA CYS A 461 -7.20 -3.46 -27.28
C CYS A 461 -6.56 -4.85 -27.28
N HIS A 462 -5.88 -5.23 -26.20
CA HIS A 462 -5.26 -6.54 -26.08
C HIS A 462 -6.28 -7.68 -26.08
N ILE A 463 -7.43 -7.50 -25.42
CA ILE A 463 -8.52 -8.49 -25.46
C ILE A 463 -9.07 -8.60 -26.89
N GLN A 464 -9.33 -7.47 -27.56
CA GLN A 464 -9.85 -7.48 -28.93
C GLN A 464 -8.87 -8.14 -29.91
N GLN A 465 -7.59 -7.80 -29.84
CA GLN A 465 -6.54 -8.44 -30.63
C GLN A 465 -6.52 -9.97 -30.42
N THR A 466 -6.67 -10.42 -29.17
CA THR A 466 -6.70 -11.85 -28.84
C THR A 466 -7.94 -12.52 -29.44
N ILE A 467 -9.11 -11.86 -29.38
CA ILE A 467 -10.34 -12.33 -30.03
C ILE A 467 -10.14 -12.48 -31.54
N ASP A 468 -9.53 -11.50 -32.20
CA ASP A 468 -9.31 -11.52 -33.65
C ASP A 468 -8.37 -12.67 -34.06
N VAL A 469 -7.28 -12.87 -33.30
CA VAL A 469 -6.34 -13.99 -33.50
C VAL A 469 -7.04 -15.33 -33.30
N LEU A 470 -7.80 -15.52 -32.21
CA LEU A 470 -8.55 -16.76 -31.96
C LEU A 470 -9.61 -17.00 -33.04
N THR A 471 -10.21 -15.94 -33.58
CA THR A 471 -11.18 -16.03 -34.69
C THR A 471 -10.50 -16.55 -35.96
N ALA A 472 -9.33 -16.02 -36.30
CA ALA A 472 -8.54 -16.51 -37.44
C ALA A 472 -8.06 -17.97 -37.26
N MET A 473 -7.77 -18.36 -36.01
CA MET A 473 -7.35 -19.72 -35.65
C MET A 473 -8.48 -20.76 -35.76
N LYS A 474 -9.76 -20.35 -35.82
CA LYS A 474 -10.88 -21.29 -36.00
C LYS A 474 -10.71 -22.12 -37.28
N ALA A 475 -10.50 -21.44 -38.42
CA ALA A 475 -10.37 -22.07 -39.72
C ALA A 475 -9.01 -22.74 -39.92
N SER A 476 -7.93 -21.99 -39.67
CA SER A 476 -6.57 -22.38 -40.10
C SER A 476 -5.71 -23.07 -39.02
N GLY A 477 -6.21 -23.20 -37.79
CA GLY A 477 -5.44 -23.64 -36.64
C GLY A 477 -4.29 -22.69 -36.29
N GLY A 478 -3.63 -22.92 -35.15
CA GLY A 478 -2.40 -22.21 -34.82
C GLY A 478 -1.16 -22.86 -35.45
N LYS A 479 0.02 -22.30 -35.15
CA LYS A 479 1.32 -22.81 -35.63
C LYS A 479 1.56 -24.26 -35.22
N SER A 480 1.22 -24.63 -33.99
CA SER A 480 1.40 -25.99 -33.47
C SER A 480 0.37 -26.94 -34.07
N THR A 481 -0.88 -26.49 -34.21
CA THR A 481 -1.95 -27.26 -34.87
C THR A 481 -1.58 -27.63 -36.30
N ARG A 482 -1.16 -26.66 -37.12
CA ARG A 482 -0.74 -26.94 -38.51
C ARG A 482 0.44 -27.90 -38.59
N LYS A 483 1.42 -27.75 -37.69
CA LYS A 483 2.55 -28.67 -37.60
C LYS A 483 2.12 -30.08 -37.20
N ALA A 484 1.17 -30.20 -36.27
CA ALA A 484 0.63 -31.50 -35.86
C ALA A 484 -0.14 -32.16 -37.01
N GLU A 485 -1.01 -31.42 -37.71
CA GLU A 485 -1.77 -31.94 -38.86
C GLU A 485 -0.86 -32.49 -39.96
N GLN A 486 0.21 -31.76 -40.33
CA GLN A 486 1.21 -32.22 -41.30
C GLN A 486 1.95 -33.49 -40.86
N ARG A 487 2.18 -33.66 -39.56
CA ARG A 487 2.92 -34.80 -39.00
C ARG A 487 2.01 -36.01 -38.82
N ILE A 488 0.76 -35.79 -38.42
CA ILE A 488 -0.28 -36.81 -38.37
C ILE A 488 -0.50 -37.42 -39.75
N SER A 489 -0.51 -36.63 -40.83
CA SER A 489 -0.62 -37.17 -42.19
C SER A 489 0.56 -38.05 -42.61
N THR A 490 1.72 -37.91 -41.96
CA THR A 490 2.91 -38.77 -42.20
C THR A 490 2.97 -39.99 -41.27
N GLY A 491 2.03 -40.15 -40.34
CA GLY A 491 2.04 -41.25 -39.35
C GLY A 491 3.10 -41.11 -38.25
N LEU A 492 3.92 -40.06 -38.26
CA LEU A 492 5.02 -39.82 -37.33
C LEU A 492 4.97 -38.42 -36.74
N PHE A 493 5.06 -38.30 -35.42
CA PHE A 493 5.23 -37.03 -34.74
C PHE A 493 6.45 -37.06 -33.82
N LYS A 494 7.48 -36.28 -34.19
CA LYS A 494 8.78 -36.23 -33.49
C LYS A 494 9.36 -37.63 -33.24
N ASP A 495 9.44 -38.42 -34.31
CA ASP A 495 10.04 -39.75 -34.33
C ASP A 495 9.31 -40.80 -33.48
N VAL A 496 8.03 -40.54 -33.15
CA VAL A 496 7.11 -41.49 -32.53
C VAL A 496 6.03 -41.86 -33.55
N GLU A 497 5.85 -43.16 -33.78
CA GLU A 497 4.78 -43.70 -34.61
C GLU A 497 3.41 -43.47 -33.97
N LEU A 498 2.44 -43.07 -34.79
CA LEU A 498 1.11 -42.72 -34.33
C LEU A 498 0.08 -43.80 -34.66
N SER A 499 -0.78 -44.08 -33.68
CA SER A 499 -2.00 -44.86 -33.79
C SER A 499 -3.21 -43.97 -34.08
N GLU A 500 -4.08 -44.43 -34.97
CA GLU A 500 -5.26 -43.68 -35.36
C GLU A 500 -6.27 -43.50 -34.20
N SER A 501 -6.65 -42.25 -33.97
CA SER A 501 -7.76 -41.90 -33.11
C SER A 501 -8.33 -40.52 -33.47
N ARG A 502 -9.59 -40.28 -33.09
CA ARG A 502 -10.20 -38.95 -33.27
C ARG A 502 -9.79 -37.99 -32.14
N PRO A 503 -9.58 -36.70 -32.43
CA PRO A 503 -9.42 -35.67 -31.40
C PRO A 503 -10.68 -35.59 -30.54
N LYS A 504 -10.51 -35.33 -29.25
CA LYS A 504 -11.62 -35.14 -28.32
C LYS A 504 -12.07 -33.68 -28.27
N ILE A 505 -11.17 -32.73 -28.54
CA ILE A 505 -11.47 -31.30 -28.51
C ILE A 505 -11.91 -30.83 -29.89
N ASN A 506 -13.16 -30.37 -29.99
CA ASN A 506 -13.62 -29.67 -31.18
C ASN A 506 -13.00 -28.25 -31.23
N ARG A 507 -11.99 -28.05 -32.09
CA ARG A 507 -11.27 -26.78 -32.24
C ARG A 507 -12.20 -25.58 -32.49
N LEU A 508 -13.19 -25.74 -33.37
CA LEU A 508 -14.11 -24.66 -33.74
C LEU A 508 -14.96 -24.22 -32.55
N GLN A 509 -15.52 -25.19 -31.85
CA GLN A 509 -16.31 -24.96 -30.64
C GLN A 509 -15.44 -24.38 -29.53
N PHE A 510 -14.23 -24.91 -29.32
CA PHE A 510 -13.31 -24.45 -28.28
C PHE A 510 -12.94 -22.98 -28.45
N ASN A 511 -12.48 -22.59 -29.65
CA ASN A 511 -12.16 -21.20 -29.94
C ASN A 511 -13.41 -20.31 -29.84
N GLN A 512 -14.57 -20.75 -30.35
CA GLN A 512 -15.80 -19.96 -30.26
C GLN A 512 -16.24 -19.73 -28.82
N SER A 513 -16.17 -20.76 -27.98
CA SER A 513 -16.54 -20.65 -26.56
C SER A 513 -15.63 -19.66 -25.84
N ILE A 514 -14.31 -19.72 -26.08
CA ILE A 514 -13.36 -18.75 -25.51
C ILE A 514 -13.67 -17.33 -26.01
N ILE A 515 -13.91 -17.14 -27.31
CA ILE A 515 -14.27 -15.83 -27.89
C ILE A 515 -15.55 -15.28 -27.25
N ASN A 516 -16.59 -16.11 -27.11
CA ASN A 516 -17.85 -15.70 -26.48
C ASN A 516 -17.64 -15.27 -25.03
N SER A 517 -16.90 -16.06 -24.26
CA SER A 517 -16.57 -15.76 -22.87
C SER A 517 -15.74 -14.48 -22.73
N LEU A 518 -14.74 -14.26 -23.60
CA LEU A 518 -13.95 -13.04 -23.61
C LEU A 518 -14.80 -11.81 -23.94
N LYS A 519 -15.67 -11.89 -24.97
CA LYS A 519 -16.60 -10.81 -25.34
C LYS A 519 -17.56 -10.46 -24.20
N LYS A 520 -18.13 -11.48 -23.55
CA LYS A 520 -19.01 -11.31 -22.38
C LYS A 520 -18.28 -10.67 -21.20
N ARG A 521 -16.96 -10.88 -21.11
CA ARG A 521 -16.12 -10.39 -20.01
C ARG A 521 -15.25 -9.19 -20.37
N LEU A 522 -15.56 -8.49 -21.47
CA LEU A 522 -14.90 -7.24 -21.86
C LEU A 522 -15.02 -6.18 -20.77
N PRO A 523 -14.05 -5.24 -20.68
CA PRO A 523 -14.14 -4.11 -19.76
C PRO A 523 -15.43 -3.30 -20.02
N GLU A 524 -15.86 -2.53 -19.02
CA GLU A 524 -17.05 -1.67 -19.12
C GLU A 524 -17.02 -0.85 -20.41
N PRO A 525 -17.92 -1.13 -21.38
CA PRO A 525 -17.82 -0.57 -22.72
C PRO A 525 -17.93 0.95 -22.68
N ASP A 526 -18.85 1.49 -21.87
CA ASP A 526 -19.09 2.94 -21.80
C ASP A 526 -17.88 3.71 -21.26
N LEU A 527 -17.24 3.21 -20.20
CA LEU A 527 -16.02 3.83 -19.66
C LEU A 527 -14.90 3.77 -20.69
N VAL A 528 -14.65 2.61 -21.31
CA VAL A 528 -13.60 2.50 -22.33
C VAL A 528 -13.85 3.45 -23.51
N GLN A 529 -15.10 3.59 -23.97
CA GLN A 529 -15.42 4.53 -25.04
C GLN A 529 -15.18 5.98 -24.62
N MET A 530 -15.48 6.36 -23.37
CA MET A 530 -15.16 7.69 -22.84
C MET A 530 -13.65 7.97 -22.83
N LEU A 531 -12.82 6.95 -22.55
CA LEU A 531 -11.37 7.10 -22.43
C LEU A 531 -10.63 7.09 -23.77
N LYS A 532 -11.12 6.33 -24.77
CA LYS A 532 -10.43 6.13 -26.06
C LYS A 532 -10.01 7.44 -26.77
N PRO A 533 -10.84 8.50 -26.83
CA PRO A 533 -10.45 9.72 -27.54
C PRO A 533 -9.28 10.48 -26.94
N LEU A 534 -8.94 10.23 -25.67
CA LEU A 534 -7.77 10.84 -25.03
C LEU A 534 -6.44 10.25 -25.54
N ASP A 535 -6.51 9.12 -26.24
CA ASP A 535 -5.39 8.46 -26.87
C ASP A 535 -5.37 8.73 -28.38
N LYS A 536 -4.29 9.37 -28.83
CA LYS A 536 -4.08 9.75 -30.23
C LYS A 536 -4.13 8.57 -31.20
N ARG A 537 -3.85 7.35 -30.76
CA ARG A 537 -3.86 6.13 -31.59
C ARG A 537 -5.23 5.86 -32.21
N PHE A 538 -6.31 6.34 -31.60
CA PHE A 538 -7.68 6.12 -32.09
C PHE A 538 -8.23 7.25 -32.96
N TRP A 539 -7.45 8.32 -33.15
CA TRP A 539 -7.94 9.47 -33.90
C TRP A 539 -8.07 9.13 -35.39
N PRO A 540 -9.20 9.50 -36.03
CA PRO A 540 -9.37 9.31 -37.46
C PRO A 540 -8.26 9.98 -38.27
N GLN A 541 -7.75 9.30 -39.30
CA GLN A 541 -6.75 9.87 -40.20
C GLN A 541 -7.35 10.96 -41.09
N GLN A 542 -8.60 10.78 -41.50
CA GLN A 542 -9.33 11.78 -42.30
C GLN A 542 -9.66 13.02 -41.46
N HIS A 543 -9.30 14.20 -41.98
CA HIS A 543 -9.50 15.47 -41.28
C HIS A 543 -10.98 15.74 -40.96
N SER A 544 -11.88 15.54 -41.92
CA SER A 544 -13.33 15.74 -41.74
C SER A 544 -13.91 14.91 -40.60
N ALA A 545 -13.54 13.62 -40.52
CA ALA A 545 -13.95 12.73 -39.43
C ALA A 545 -13.32 13.13 -38.08
N ARG A 546 -12.11 13.72 -38.10
CA ARG A 546 -11.40 14.14 -36.89
C ARG A 546 -12.03 15.36 -36.22
N ILE A 547 -12.66 16.28 -36.95
CA ILE A 547 -13.17 17.57 -36.43
C ILE A 547 -14.05 17.38 -35.18
N LEU A 548 -15.06 16.50 -35.25
CA LEU A 548 -16.00 16.27 -34.15
C LEU A 548 -15.71 15.00 -33.34
N TYR A 549 -14.72 14.20 -33.75
CA TYR A 549 -14.36 12.96 -33.06
C TYR A 549 -14.05 13.20 -31.57
N GLY A 550 -14.67 12.42 -30.69
CA GLY A 550 -14.34 12.33 -29.27
C GLY A 550 -14.90 13.44 -28.37
N GLU A 551 -15.57 14.46 -28.91
CA GLU A 551 -16.02 15.59 -28.09
C GLU A 551 -17.13 15.20 -27.10
N THR A 552 -18.01 14.28 -27.48
CA THR A 552 -19.11 13.80 -26.63
C THR A 552 -18.56 12.98 -25.46
N GLU A 553 -17.60 12.10 -25.76
CA GLU A 553 -16.91 11.23 -24.82
C GLU A 553 -16.09 12.05 -23.81
N VAL A 554 -15.30 13.02 -24.28
CA VAL A 554 -14.51 13.93 -23.42
C VAL A 554 -15.44 14.75 -22.53
N ARG A 555 -16.56 15.26 -23.07
CA ARG A 555 -17.58 15.96 -22.28
C ARG A 555 -18.18 15.07 -21.19
N ALA A 556 -18.50 13.83 -21.53
CA ALA A 556 -19.07 12.86 -20.58
C ALA A 556 -18.07 12.54 -19.47
N LEU A 557 -16.80 12.28 -19.81
CA LEU A 557 -15.76 12.03 -18.83
C LEU A 557 -15.54 13.22 -17.88
N ALA A 558 -15.46 14.44 -18.43
CA ALA A 558 -15.33 15.65 -17.63
C ALA A 558 -16.49 15.79 -16.63
N LYS A 559 -17.74 15.56 -17.08
CA LYS A 559 -18.91 15.58 -16.19
C LYS A 559 -18.84 14.52 -15.10
N THR A 560 -18.47 13.28 -15.44
CA THR A 560 -18.31 12.17 -14.48
C THR A 560 -17.28 12.53 -13.40
N LEU A 561 -16.18 13.18 -13.78
CA LEU A 561 -15.14 13.61 -12.86
C LEU A 561 -15.51 14.90 -12.10
N GLY A 562 -16.55 15.62 -12.50
CA GLY A 562 -16.93 16.91 -11.92
C GLY A 562 -16.02 18.06 -12.36
N GLU A 563 -15.47 17.98 -13.58
CA GLU A 563 -14.63 18.99 -14.20
C GLU A 563 -15.42 19.89 -15.17
N PRO A 564 -14.95 21.11 -15.46
CA PRO A 564 -15.50 22.01 -16.48
C PRO A 564 -15.56 21.39 -17.89
N ALA A 565 -16.72 20.83 -18.23
CA ALA A 565 -16.89 20.07 -19.47
C ALA A 565 -16.78 20.90 -20.76
N ARG A 566 -17.04 22.21 -20.69
CA ARG A 566 -16.87 23.12 -21.83
C ARG A 566 -15.40 23.33 -22.15
N GLU A 567 -14.62 23.74 -21.14
CA GLU A 567 -13.17 23.95 -21.24
C GLU A 567 -12.45 22.68 -21.70
N ALA A 568 -12.81 21.52 -21.14
CA ALA A 568 -12.25 20.24 -21.55
C ALA A 568 -12.42 19.94 -23.06
N VAL A 569 -13.60 20.25 -23.62
CA VAL A 569 -13.89 20.02 -25.04
C VAL A 569 -13.16 21.05 -25.92
N GLU A 570 -13.11 22.31 -25.50
CA GLU A 570 -12.38 23.38 -26.21
C GLU A 570 -10.87 23.05 -26.27
N GLU A 571 -10.25 22.72 -25.13
CA GLU A 571 -8.85 22.30 -25.08
C GLU A 571 -8.59 21.03 -25.90
N PHE A 572 -9.49 20.04 -25.83
CA PHE A 572 -9.37 18.82 -26.63
C PHE A 572 -9.43 19.10 -28.14
N ARG A 573 -10.30 20.00 -28.57
CA ARG A 573 -10.41 20.39 -29.98
C ARG A 573 -9.14 21.08 -30.46
N ASP A 574 -8.61 22.02 -29.69
CA ASP A 574 -7.37 22.72 -30.02
C ASP A 574 -6.18 21.76 -30.08
N PHE A 575 -6.06 20.88 -29.09
CA PHE A 575 -5.03 19.83 -29.05
C PHE A 575 -5.10 18.91 -30.28
N LYS A 576 -6.32 18.47 -30.64
CA LYS A 576 -6.57 17.52 -31.72
C LYS A 576 -6.35 18.11 -33.12
N LEU A 577 -6.74 19.36 -33.34
CA LEU A 577 -6.75 19.97 -34.67
C LEU A 577 -5.53 20.84 -34.95
N GLN A 578 -4.98 21.49 -33.92
CA GLN A 578 -3.88 22.45 -34.08
C GLN A 578 -2.54 21.89 -33.60
N ASN A 579 -2.51 20.64 -33.12
CA ASN A 579 -1.33 19.96 -32.56
C ASN A 579 -0.61 20.79 -31.48
N ARG A 580 -1.36 21.59 -30.72
CA ARG A 580 -0.85 22.36 -29.59
C ARG A 580 -0.50 21.42 -28.43
N ALA A 581 0.22 21.93 -27.44
CA ALA A 581 0.34 21.23 -26.15
C ALA A 581 -1.05 21.10 -25.51
N PRO A 582 -1.33 19.99 -24.80
CA PRO A 582 -2.60 19.84 -24.11
C PRO A 582 -2.70 20.90 -23.00
N GLY A 583 -3.87 21.53 -22.88
CA GLY A 583 -4.14 22.45 -21.78
C GLY A 583 -4.27 21.73 -20.44
N LYS A 584 -4.40 22.49 -19.36
CA LYS A 584 -4.38 21.95 -17.99
C LYS A 584 -5.54 21.00 -17.75
N MET A 585 -6.72 21.31 -18.28
CA MET A 585 -7.91 20.48 -18.13
C MET A 585 -7.76 19.15 -18.87
N LEU A 586 -7.24 19.20 -20.09
CA LEU A 586 -7.03 18.01 -20.91
C LEU A 586 -5.95 17.10 -20.31
N VAL A 587 -4.84 17.66 -19.81
CA VAL A 587 -3.82 16.89 -19.07
C VAL A 587 -4.47 16.16 -17.90
N LYS A 588 -5.33 16.85 -17.13
CA LYS A 588 -6.04 16.24 -15.99
C LYS A 588 -6.92 15.06 -16.40
N LEU A 589 -7.63 15.17 -17.53
CA LEU A 589 -8.43 14.07 -18.08
C LEU A 589 -7.57 12.92 -18.61
N GLN A 590 -6.45 13.22 -19.27
CA GLN A 590 -5.49 12.22 -19.74
C GLN A 590 -4.87 11.45 -18.57
N THR A 591 -4.44 12.14 -17.51
CA THR A 591 -3.95 11.50 -16.28
C THR A 591 -5.05 10.66 -15.64
N ALA A 592 -6.28 11.16 -15.52
CA ALA A 592 -7.40 10.40 -14.98
C ALA A 592 -7.70 9.12 -15.79
N SER A 593 -7.57 9.18 -17.12
CA SER A 593 -7.70 8.01 -17.99
C SER A 593 -6.68 6.91 -17.66
N LEU A 594 -5.45 7.28 -17.32
CA LEU A 594 -4.41 6.35 -16.90
C LEU A 594 -4.61 5.86 -15.46
N THR A 595 -5.27 6.66 -14.62
CA THR A 595 -5.58 6.31 -13.23
C THR A 595 -6.62 5.20 -13.11
N TYR A 596 -7.55 5.03 -14.07
CA TYR A 596 -8.49 3.89 -14.06
C TYR A 596 -7.72 2.56 -14.16
N LEU A 597 -7.78 1.76 -13.09
CA LEU A 597 -6.95 0.58 -12.94
C LEU A 597 -7.66 -0.69 -13.47
N PRO A 598 -7.10 -1.39 -14.48
CA PRO A 598 -7.73 -2.58 -15.07
C PRO A 598 -7.55 -3.86 -14.25
N THR A 599 -6.64 -3.90 -13.27
CA THR A 599 -6.24 -5.14 -12.59
C THR A 599 -5.87 -4.91 -11.13
N SER A 600 -6.17 -5.90 -10.28
CA SER A 600 -5.69 -6.00 -8.90
C SER A 600 -4.39 -6.81 -8.76
N ALA A 601 -3.64 -7.03 -9.86
CA ALA A 601 -2.44 -7.87 -9.86
C ALA A 601 -1.31 -7.38 -8.91
N GLU A 602 -1.30 -6.10 -8.53
CA GLU A 602 -0.36 -5.61 -7.51
C GLU A 602 -0.63 -6.21 -6.13
N CYS A 603 -1.89 -6.50 -5.80
CA CYS A 603 -2.23 -7.11 -4.53
C CYS A 603 -1.64 -8.52 -4.42
N GLU A 604 -1.73 -9.33 -5.48
CA GLU A 604 -1.10 -10.65 -5.54
C GLU A 604 0.43 -10.57 -5.40
N ARG A 605 1.06 -9.55 -6.02
CA ARG A 605 2.50 -9.29 -5.87
C ARG A 605 2.84 -8.87 -4.45
N GLY A 606 2.02 -8.02 -3.83
CA GLY A 606 2.16 -7.59 -2.45
C GLY A 606 2.07 -8.74 -1.46
N PHE A 607 1.07 -9.63 -1.58
CA PHE A 607 1.00 -10.84 -0.75
C PHE A 607 2.17 -11.80 -0.98
N SER A 608 2.73 -11.83 -2.20
CA SER A 608 3.97 -12.57 -2.45
C SER A 608 5.16 -11.97 -1.70
N ALA A 609 5.22 -10.63 -1.59
CA ALA A 609 6.22 -9.92 -0.78
C ALA A 609 6.00 -10.12 0.73
N VAL A 610 4.74 -10.18 1.20
CA VAL A 610 4.38 -10.54 2.58
C VAL A 610 4.95 -11.90 2.94
N ASN A 611 4.70 -12.94 2.13
CA ASN A 611 5.21 -14.29 2.36
C ASN A 611 6.75 -14.36 2.41
N SER A 612 7.44 -13.44 1.74
CA SER A 612 8.89 -13.32 1.77
C SER A 612 9.39 -12.57 3.01
N THR A 613 8.65 -11.56 3.46
CA THR A 613 9.03 -10.65 4.56
C THR A 613 8.68 -11.24 5.93
N ASP A 614 7.49 -11.79 6.07
CA ASP A 614 6.99 -12.51 7.24
C ASP A 614 6.94 -14.01 6.91
N SER A 615 8.12 -14.63 6.77
CA SER A 615 8.20 -16.06 6.46
C SER A 615 7.87 -16.92 7.69
N LYS A 616 7.45 -18.17 7.47
CA LYS A 616 7.17 -19.15 8.55
C LYS A 616 8.35 -19.42 9.50
N TYR A 617 9.57 -19.10 9.08
CA TYR A 617 10.81 -19.35 9.82
C TYR A 617 11.30 -18.14 10.61
N ARG A 618 10.61 -17.00 10.50
CA ARG A 618 10.92 -15.77 11.23
C ARG A 618 9.89 -15.57 12.35
N ASN A 619 10.28 -14.87 13.41
CA ASN A 619 9.31 -14.42 14.41
C ASN A 619 8.26 -13.54 13.73
N LYS A 620 6.99 -13.92 13.89
CA LYS A 620 5.83 -13.19 13.36
C LYS A 620 5.95 -11.69 13.65
N LEU A 621 5.91 -10.89 12.60
CA LEU A 621 5.96 -9.44 12.72
C LEU A 621 4.61 -8.89 13.22
N ARG A 622 4.64 -7.80 13.99
CA ARG A 622 3.43 -7.02 14.27
C ARG A 622 2.95 -6.36 12.98
N GLU A 623 1.64 -6.21 12.81
CA GLU A 623 1.01 -5.58 11.63
C GLU A 623 1.69 -4.26 11.22
N GLN A 624 1.86 -3.32 12.16
CA GLN A 624 2.52 -2.03 11.89
C GLN A 624 3.96 -2.18 11.37
N SER A 625 4.70 -3.16 11.88
CA SER A 625 6.08 -3.44 11.45
C SER A 625 6.10 -4.10 10.08
N LEU A 626 5.17 -5.03 9.82
CA LEU A 626 5.00 -5.67 8.52
C LEU A 626 4.65 -4.63 7.46
N SER A 627 3.65 -3.79 7.73
CA SER A 627 3.23 -2.70 6.84
C SER A 627 4.36 -1.73 6.55
N SER A 628 5.13 -1.33 7.57
CA SER A 628 6.27 -0.43 7.37
C SER A 628 7.39 -1.05 6.52
N LEU A 629 7.71 -2.33 6.74
CA LEU A 629 8.72 -3.03 5.94
C LEU A 629 8.28 -3.19 4.48
N LEU A 630 7.02 -3.56 4.27
CA LEU A 630 6.45 -3.68 2.93
C LEU A 630 6.40 -2.34 2.20
N PHE A 631 6.11 -1.25 2.90
CA PHE A 631 6.12 0.09 2.29
C PHE A 631 7.51 0.43 1.73
N VAL A 632 8.58 0.12 2.45
CA VAL A 632 9.95 0.32 1.97
C VAL A 632 10.31 -0.65 0.85
N ASP A 633 9.97 -1.93 1.01
CA ASP A 633 10.27 -2.97 0.01
C ASP A 633 9.58 -2.68 -1.34
N LEU A 634 8.29 -2.33 -1.30
CA LEU A 634 7.44 -2.21 -2.48
C LEU A 634 7.49 -0.83 -3.14
N ASN A 635 7.64 0.25 -2.37
CA ASN A 635 7.64 1.62 -2.92
C ASN A 635 9.02 2.26 -2.98
N GLY A 636 9.97 1.79 -2.17
CA GLY A 636 11.28 2.42 -2.09
C GLY A 636 12.09 2.24 -3.38
N PRO A 637 12.96 3.21 -3.74
CA PRO A 637 13.87 3.07 -4.88
C PRO A 637 14.85 1.88 -4.74
N PRO A 638 15.55 1.50 -5.81
CA PRO A 638 16.73 0.63 -5.68
C PRO A 638 17.72 1.19 -4.65
N LEU A 639 18.52 0.32 -4.02
CA LEU A 639 19.46 0.72 -2.96
C LEU A 639 20.44 1.80 -3.43
N GLU A 640 20.85 1.72 -4.69
CA GLU A 640 21.80 2.61 -5.34
C GLU A 640 21.23 4.02 -5.53
N GLN A 641 19.90 4.17 -5.53
CA GLN A 641 19.20 5.42 -5.78
C GLN A 641 18.59 6.03 -4.51
N PHE A 642 18.77 5.41 -3.34
CA PHE A 642 18.19 5.91 -2.10
C PHE A 642 18.94 7.12 -1.52
N ASP A 643 18.29 8.28 -1.68
CA ASP A 643 18.49 9.57 -1.01
C ASP A 643 18.13 9.64 0.49
N PRO A 644 18.98 9.36 1.52
CA PRO A 644 18.56 9.53 2.92
C PRO A 644 18.39 11.00 3.37
N LEU A 645 19.07 11.97 2.74
CA LEU A 645 19.19 13.34 3.25
C LEU A 645 17.84 14.09 3.39
N PRO A 646 16.89 14.01 2.44
CA PRO A 646 15.58 14.64 2.59
C PRO A 646 14.78 14.10 3.77
N PHE A 647 14.97 12.82 4.13
CA PHE A 647 14.32 12.20 5.29
C PHE A 647 14.98 12.63 6.59
N VAL A 648 16.32 12.67 6.64
CA VAL A 648 17.06 13.20 7.79
C VAL A 648 16.69 14.66 8.08
N SER A 649 16.59 15.49 7.04
CA SER A 649 16.22 16.91 7.18
C SER A 649 14.83 17.05 7.82
N SER A 650 13.86 16.30 7.32
CA SER A 650 12.48 16.34 7.80
C SER A 650 12.32 15.70 9.20
N TRP A 651 13.05 14.62 9.48
CA TRP A 651 13.17 14.02 10.82
C TRP A 651 13.64 15.04 11.86
N ILE A 652 14.70 15.80 11.54
CA ILE A 652 15.22 16.86 12.41
C ILE A 652 14.21 18.01 12.54
N LYS A 653 13.57 18.43 11.43
CA LYS A 653 12.53 19.48 11.43
C LYS A 653 11.32 19.12 12.30
N ALA A 654 10.97 17.84 12.39
CA ALA A 654 9.92 17.33 13.27
C ALA A 654 10.32 17.32 14.76
N GLY A 655 11.51 17.82 15.10
CA GLY A 655 12.02 17.89 16.48
C GLY A 655 12.67 16.59 16.96
N HIS A 656 12.88 15.62 16.08
CA HIS A 656 13.59 14.40 16.44
C HIS A 656 15.10 14.65 16.52
N ARG A 657 15.75 13.94 17.45
CA ARG A 657 17.18 14.10 17.70
C ARG A 657 18.02 13.32 16.66
N PRO A 658 19.18 13.85 16.23
CA PRO A 658 20.15 13.10 15.42
C PRO A 658 20.70 11.87 16.13
N SER A 659 21.17 10.88 15.37
CA SER A 659 21.57 9.55 15.89
C SER A 659 22.66 9.59 16.97
N THR A 660 23.54 10.60 16.97
CA THR A 660 24.65 10.75 17.91
C THR A 660 24.36 11.66 19.11
N SER A 661 23.11 12.10 19.34
CA SER A 661 22.76 12.92 20.51
C SER A 661 22.82 12.17 21.86
N TRP A 662 23.31 10.93 21.89
CA TRP A 662 23.50 10.10 23.08
C TRP A 662 24.98 9.89 23.37
N VAL A 663 25.64 10.91 23.91
CA VAL A 663 26.74 10.67 24.85
C VAL A 663 26.31 11.25 26.19
N THR A 664 25.56 10.46 26.95
CA THR A 664 25.70 10.22 28.39
C THR A 664 24.59 9.27 28.88
N GLY A 665 24.99 8.11 29.39
CA GLY A 665 24.30 7.34 30.44
C GLY A 665 22.83 6.95 30.26
N ARG A 666 22.61 5.64 30.02
CA ARG A 666 21.35 4.89 30.18
C ARG A 666 20.20 5.60 30.92
N LYS A 667 19.02 5.63 30.29
CA LYS A 667 17.81 4.98 30.83
C LYS A 667 16.82 4.65 29.72
N ALA A 668 16.34 3.41 29.76
CA ALA A 668 15.25 2.89 28.95
C ALA A 668 13.93 2.87 29.75
N LYS A 669 12.83 2.87 28.99
CA LYS A 669 11.39 2.65 29.28
C LYS A 669 10.53 3.88 29.62
N THR A 670 9.46 4.06 28.83
CA THR A 670 8.08 3.56 29.11
C THR A 670 7.16 3.57 27.87
N GLU A 671 6.34 2.51 27.68
CA GLU A 671 5.05 2.43 26.95
C GLU A 671 4.00 2.07 28.05
N GLU A 672 3.05 2.96 28.42
CA GLU A 672 1.57 3.01 28.12
C GLU A 672 0.67 2.08 28.99
N PRO A 673 -0.67 2.30 29.25
CA PRO A 673 -1.62 3.41 28.92
C PRO A 673 -2.62 3.89 30.06
N ARG A 674 -3.20 5.11 29.88
CA ARG A 674 -4.56 5.71 30.17
C ARG A 674 -5.39 5.35 31.44
N PRO A 675 -6.14 6.29 32.08
CA PRO A 675 -7.35 6.90 31.47
C PRO A 675 -7.50 8.43 31.60
N LEU A 676 -8.03 8.97 30.49
CA LEU A 676 -9.06 10.00 30.31
C LEU A 676 -9.56 10.76 31.56
N TRP A 677 -9.97 12.02 31.36
CA TRP A 677 -10.85 12.86 32.21
C TRP A 677 -10.32 13.45 33.53
N SER A 678 -9.23 14.19 33.46
CA SER A 678 -9.35 15.59 33.88
C SER A 678 -8.87 16.45 32.72
N LEU A 679 -9.69 16.58 31.66
CA LEU A 679 -10.59 17.73 31.54
C LEU A 679 -9.89 18.93 32.15
N LEU A 680 -9.43 19.84 31.30
CA LEU A 680 -9.55 21.28 31.48
C LEU A 680 -8.50 21.97 30.59
N ILE A 681 -9.01 22.33 29.40
CA ILE A 681 -8.72 23.57 28.67
C ILE A 681 -7.52 23.53 27.74
#